data_AF-A0A1T5ISA4-F1
#
_entry.id   AF-A0A1T5ISA4-F1
#
_cell.length_a   1.000
_cell.length_b   1.000
_cell.length_c   1.000
_cell.angle_alpha   90.00
_cell.angle_beta   90.00
_cell.angle_gamma   90.00
#
_symmetry.space_group_name_H-M   'P 1'
#
loop_
_entity.id
_entity.type
_entity.pdbx_description
1 polymer ?
#
loop_
_entity_poly.entity_id
_entity_poly.type
_entity_poly.pdbx_seq_one_letter_code
_entity_poly.pdbx_strand_id
1 'polypeptide(L)'
;MRLTDHRRATRLASTLLAAGLVLSAAPQALAADGDDAMTLTADQAQELADRMGAGLYGDAADDGTSDTEDGTSVDAEAGAGAAEAGAEAAPEADVDPTTPVTFTATSSLEGVRGLGVTLPAKGQQYFTLHSLGNVQLHQPDGSTVWQRTNASLYADWGVKPARVWEKTMYPPNVLMGYNAVSPFSPASDAGYDTADLTGDGTPDLVFSAAVGMNPPVGATIPGTTMKAGTLVTVLDGATGATAWSSVYSYASMVEVVDGTLLVANAPRNNQYAPAAETATLTGIRFTAADGVLTPSETWTFDTAQTAAATWGGIADLGDGRVAVSWNQRKTDAAAPRGHTLVLGAADGSVAWQADGDLYGRQLHLDAARGRLVALEQPDTSDAVSYSVVSYDLATGERTVLGTRVNALATAMTVGDAAAGGGTEYVVSESTLDANRYVNAATIRVLSGKDGTTVRWTSTTKRDADNHGDAPSVWTLDVAGGLLVASAQDDAGISTADNPGGLRYGALTAYTSAGKTTWRRDGVAASPMFQQVYRSGGTDYVRVVDQGQNVRTYTVARGKEKGLTPLQGDLSFAQAADLDGDGKDDVVAGGSSHGVWAWTGRSLVTGTPKELWRATVPGEVHDVETGDVNGDGKPEVIVAADTATVVLDGATGTVLTTIDGGGQYIRSVTVADVNGDGKDEVVVPTDALRAYDARGREVWAYAAPAAAGDVVFSDAVTGDGQVYAQYASAGALSLPDAVENGVALDGRTGAENWTADPVAPAGAADGKLHGALLRNAVFASPNIPYADGHAVAYTWIASIAPNTADESAVATPRVVVEIRDGRTGELLLQQPTGGPWSHDNFFIDGPGDPLYALSFGTFRGFGADGADTSSSVIQPLRGVQFITGPGGRRLLAGGTEGGVGAWDPSVLTTGWAFQYGVGSGSSLGGRNYLAVDLDGDGAEEMISLGFDHHGYDRMAQELGSRVLSLDDDTHQMTTFKLS
;
A
#
# COMPACT_ATOMS: atom_id res chain seq x y z
N MET A 1 22.29 37.64 -26.66
CA MET A 1 21.97 39.04 -27.00
C MET A 1 21.23 39.62 -25.80
N ARG A 2 21.86 40.58 -25.09
CA ARG A 2 21.46 41.28 -23.84
C ARG A 2 20.62 40.49 -22.81
N LEU A 3 21.33 39.88 -21.86
CA LEU A 3 20.83 39.52 -20.53
C LEU A 3 20.22 40.76 -19.87
N THR A 4 18.95 40.67 -19.46
CA THR A 4 18.31 41.68 -18.62
C THR A 4 18.74 41.50 -17.16
N ASP A 5 19.27 42.57 -16.58
CA ASP A 5 19.88 42.63 -15.26
C ASP A 5 18.97 42.12 -14.13
N HIS A 6 19.41 41.05 -13.46
CA HIS A 6 18.98 40.71 -12.11
C HIS A 6 19.44 41.80 -11.14
N ARG A 7 18.51 42.60 -10.59
CA ARG A 7 18.84 43.58 -9.54
C ARG A 7 19.32 42.86 -8.28
N ARG A 8 20.64 42.79 -8.11
CA ARG A 8 21.29 42.45 -6.84
C ARG A 8 21.00 43.55 -5.81
N ALA A 9 20.30 43.22 -4.73
CA ALA A 9 20.13 44.12 -3.60
C ALA A 9 21.44 44.18 -2.80
N THR A 10 22.23 45.23 -3.00
CA THR A 10 23.42 45.54 -2.20
C THR A 10 23.01 46.03 -0.81
N ARG A 11 23.32 45.24 0.23
CA ARG A 11 23.24 45.66 1.63
C ARG A 11 24.32 46.71 1.92
N LEU A 12 23.92 47.92 2.31
CA LEU A 12 24.78 48.91 2.93
C LEU A 12 24.65 48.77 4.46
N ALA A 13 25.74 48.33 5.10
CA ALA A 13 25.87 48.25 6.54
C ALA A 13 26.10 49.64 7.16
N SER A 14 25.37 49.97 8.23
CA SER A 14 25.76 51.00 9.22
C SER A 14 24.98 50.86 10.55
N THR A 15 25.68 50.30 11.53
CA THR A 15 25.73 50.64 12.98
C THR A 15 24.52 50.48 13.93
N LEU A 16 24.79 49.62 14.92
CA LEU A 16 24.12 49.30 16.20
C LEU A 16 23.89 50.47 17.19
N LEU A 17 22.84 50.31 18.02
CA LEU A 17 22.75 50.38 19.51
C LEU A 17 21.24 50.57 19.86
N ALA A 18 20.54 49.74 20.64
CA ALA A 18 20.87 49.21 21.96
C ALA A 18 20.19 47.85 22.26
N ALA A 19 20.84 47.07 23.12
CA ALA A 19 20.54 45.68 23.46
C ALA A 19 19.38 45.48 24.45
N GLY A 20 18.74 44.31 24.37
CA GLY A 20 17.84 43.77 25.38
C GLY A 20 17.42 42.32 25.07
N LEU A 21 18.32 41.37 25.38
CA LEU A 21 18.13 39.92 25.57
C LEU A 21 16.91 39.22 24.91
N VAL A 22 17.15 38.47 23.83
CA VAL A 22 16.77 37.05 23.68
C VAL A 22 17.82 36.37 22.80
N LEU A 23 18.82 35.72 23.43
CA LEU A 23 19.56 34.64 22.78
C LEU A 23 18.74 33.36 22.98
N SER A 24 18.00 32.96 21.96
CA SER A 24 17.58 31.57 21.77
C SER A 24 18.22 31.10 20.48
N ALA A 25 19.00 30.03 20.60
CA ALA A 25 19.86 29.47 19.56
C ALA A 25 19.14 29.34 18.22
N ALA A 26 19.67 29.98 17.19
CA ALA A 26 19.42 29.61 15.81
C ALA A 26 20.06 28.22 15.58
N PRO A 27 19.31 27.19 15.13
CA PRO A 27 19.91 25.93 14.76
C PRO A 27 20.79 26.18 13.53
N GLN A 28 22.05 25.75 13.59
CA GLN A 28 22.97 25.80 12.47
C GLN A 28 22.38 24.98 11.31
N ALA A 29 21.86 25.68 10.31
CA ALA A 29 21.63 25.22 8.94
C ALA A 29 22.79 25.74 8.06
N LEU A 30 24.02 25.54 8.53
CA LEU A 30 25.24 26.11 7.94
C LEU A 30 25.99 25.07 7.10
N ALA A 31 25.33 24.58 6.06
CA ALA A 31 25.96 23.88 4.94
C ALA A 31 25.35 24.33 3.61
N ALA A 32 25.10 25.64 3.44
CA ALA A 32 24.69 26.22 2.14
C ALA A 32 25.02 27.72 2.02
N ASP A 33 26.00 28.25 2.75
CA ASP A 33 26.43 29.66 2.69
C ASP A 33 27.46 29.93 1.56
N GLY A 34 27.41 29.14 0.48
CA GLY A 34 27.97 29.57 -0.79
C GLY A 34 26.99 30.51 -1.46
N ASP A 35 27.44 31.71 -1.86
CA ASP A 35 26.62 32.60 -2.71
C ASP A 35 26.35 31.99 -4.10
N ASP A 36 27.08 30.92 -4.47
CA ASP A 36 26.95 30.21 -5.74
C ASP A 36 25.88 29.11 -5.66
N ALA A 37 25.02 29.05 -6.68
CA ALA A 37 23.99 28.03 -6.79
C ALA A 37 24.58 26.67 -7.19
N MET A 38 24.18 25.61 -6.49
CA MET A 38 24.40 24.21 -6.86
C MET A 38 23.80 23.94 -8.23
N THR A 39 24.41 23.05 -9.01
CA THR A 39 23.85 22.52 -10.25
C THR A 39 23.87 20.99 -10.23
N LEU A 40 22.94 20.39 -10.95
CA LEU A 40 22.84 18.94 -11.13
C LEU A 40 23.06 18.60 -12.59
N THR A 41 23.83 17.54 -12.88
CA THR A 41 23.80 16.93 -14.22
C THR A 41 22.42 16.33 -14.49
N ALA A 42 22.13 15.99 -15.75
CA ALA A 42 20.88 15.32 -16.10
C ALA A 42 20.68 14.03 -15.30
N ASP A 43 21.71 13.19 -15.22
CA ASP A 43 21.66 11.92 -14.47
C ASP A 43 21.40 12.16 -12.97
N GLN A 44 22.09 13.14 -12.37
CA GLN A 44 21.92 13.48 -10.95
C GLN A 44 20.53 14.07 -10.66
N ALA A 45 19.96 14.82 -11.60
CA ALA A 45 18.61 15.35 -11.48
C ALA A 45 17.57 14.22 -11.64
N GLN A 46 17.82 13.25 -12.51
CA GLN A 46 16.96 12.08 -12.67
C GLN A 46 16.99 11.20 -11.42
N GLU A 47 18.17 10.82 -10.94
CA GLU A 47 18.35 10.05 -9.70
C GLU A 47 17.66 10.73 -8.51
N LEU A 48 17.81 12.06 -8.35
CA LEU A 48 17.12 12.80 -7.31
C LEU A 48 15.60 12.86 -7.54
N ALA A 49 15.14 13.01 -8.79
CA ALA A 49 13.70 13.06 -9.09
C ALA A 49 13.00 11.73 -8.79
N ASP A 50 13.68 10.60 -9.01
CA ASP A 50 13.11 9.26 -8.83
C ASP A 50 12.97 8.91 -7.34
N ARG A 51 13.95 9.30 -6.51
CA ARG A 51 13.90 9.07 -5.05
C ARG A 51 13.17 10.16 -4.25
N MET A 52 13.14 11.40 -4.72
CA MET A 52 12.53 12.51 -4.00
C MET A 52 11.02 12.57 -4.27
N GLY A 53 10.27 11.75 -3.54
CA GLY A 53 8.81 11.66 -3.62
C GLY A 53 8.24 10.84 -2.47
N ALA A 54 6.91 10.74 -2.43
CA ALA A 54 6.17 10.00 -1.40
C ALA A 54 5.75 8.58 -1.85
N GLY A 55 6.37 8.02 -2.89
CA GLY A 55 6.04 6.67 -3.40
C GLY A 55 4.58 6.50 -3.83
N LEU A 56 4.14 7.27 -4.84
CA LEU A 56 2.72 7.38 -5.22
C LEU A 56 2.00 6.05 -5.46
N TYR A 57 2.68 5.07 -6.06
CA TYR A 57 2.07 3.87 -6.61
C TYR A 57 2.44 2.58 -5.88
N GLY A 58 3.33 2.62 -4.88
CA GLY A 58 3.72 1.44 -4.10
C GLY A 58 5.18 0.99 -4.29
N ASP A 59 5.75 1.15 -5.49
CA ASP A 59 7.03 0.53 -5.87
C ASP A 59 8.25 1.48 -5.99
N ALA A 60 8.31 2.56 -5.20
CA ALA A 60 9.48 3.45 -5.20
C ALA A 60 10.56 3.09 -4.16
N ALA A 61 10.68 1.82 -3.79
CA ALA A 61 11.86 1.32 -3.10
C ALA A 61 12.84 0.81 -4.15
N ASP A 62 13.89 1.60 -4.38
CA ASP A 62 15.10 1.27 -5.15
C ASP A 62 15.41 -0.24 -5.14
N ASP A 63 15.50 -0.84 -6.32
CA ASP A 63 16.13 -2.14 -6.59
C ASP A 63 17.61 -2.08 -6.18
N GLY A 64 17.84 -2.11 -4.88
CA GLY A 64 19.14 -2.27 -4.26
C GLY A 64 19.60 -3.72 -4.41
N THR A 65 20.13 -4.05 -5.59
CA THR A 65 20.97 -5.24 -5.86
C THR A 65 20.33 -6.63 -5.66
N SER A 66 19.90 -7.25 -6.76
CA SER A 66 20.17 -8.67 -7.00
C SER A 66 20.28 -8.93 -8.51
N ASP A 67 21.30 -9.71 -8.88
CA ASP A 67 21.66 -10.03 -10.26
C ASP A 67 20.47 -10.48 -11.12
N THR A 68 20.44 -9.95 -12.35
CA THR A 68 19.60 -10.45 -13.44
C THR A 68 19.93 -11.91 -13.71
N GLU A 69 19.05 -12.83 -13.31
CA GLU A 69 18.95 -14.15 -13.94
C GLU A 69 17.68 -14.22 -14.79
N ASP A 70 17.89 -14.55 -16.07
CA ASP A 70 16.89 -14.68 -17.12
C ASP A 70 15.74 -15.64 -16.72
N GLY A 71 14.58 -15.08 -16.38
CA GLY A 71 13.31 -15.79 -16.32
C GLY A 71 12.80 -16.09 -17.73
N THR A 72 13.10 -17.28 -18.24
CA THR A 72 12.51 -17.78 -19.48
C THR A 72 11.06 -18.18 -19.23
N SER A 73 10.13 -17.41 -19.81
CA SER A 73 8.71 -17.74 -19.88
C SER A 73 8.50 -19.04 -20.68
N VAL A 74 7.83 -20.02 -20.11
CA VAL A 74 7.30 -21.18 -20.84
C VAL A 74 5.78 -21.10 -20.85
N ASP A 75 5.26 -20.66 -22.00
CA ASP A 75 3.85 -20.64 -22.35
C ASP A 75 3.30 -22.08 -22.45
N ALA A 76 2.08 -22.30 -21.93
CA ALA A 76 1.31 -23.52 -22.19
C ALA A 76 -0.02 -23.15 -22.87
N GLU A 77 -0.13 -23.50 -24.15
CA GLU A 77 -1.36 -23.39 -24.94
C GLU A 77 -2.43 -24.35 -24.43
N ALA A 78 -3.58 -23.82 -24.00
CA ALA A 78 -4.77 -24.60 -23.67
C ALA A 78 -5.61 -24.89 -24.91
N GLY A 79 -5.76 -26.17 -25.26
CA GLY A 79 -6.69 -26.63 -26.31
C GLY A 79 -8.11 -26.79 -25.76
N ALA A 80 -9.04 -25.98 -26.26
CA ALA A 80 -10.45 -25.97 -25.86
C ALA A 80 -11.29 -27.06 -26.56
N GLY A 81 -12.28 -27.60 -25.83
CA GLY A 81 -13.35 -28.43 -26.36
C GLY A 81 -14.40 -28.77 -25.30
N ALA A 82 -15.37 -27.87 -25.08
CA ALA A 82 -16.46 -28.06 -24.13
C ALA A 82 -17.63 -28.85 -24.73
N ALA A 83 -18.26 -29.72 -23.91
CA ALA A 83 -19.62 -30.21 -24.11
C ALA A 83 -20.29 -30.42 -22.74
N GLU A 84 -21.46 -29.79 -22.56
CA GLU A 84 -22.31 -29.87 -21.36
C GLU A 84 -23.02 -31.24 -21.24
N ALA A 85 -23.15 -31.76 -20.01
CA ALA A 85 -24.33 -32.54 -19.58
C ALA A 85 -24.40 -32.76 -18.04
N GLY A 86 -25.47 -32.25 -17.43
CA GLY A 86 -26.39 -32.91 -16.48
C GLY A 86 -25.87 -33.74 -15.29
N ALA A 87 -26.22 -33.26 -14.09
CA ALA A 87 -25.99 -33.87 -12.78
C ALA A 87 -26.73 -35.20 -12.53
N GLU A 88 -26.07 -36.12 -11.80
CA GLU A 88 -26.61 -36.86 -10.65
C GLU A 88 -25.46 -37.60 -9.92
N ALA A 89 -25.44 -37.51 -8.58
CA ALA A 89 -24.39 -38.06 -7.72
C ALA A 89 -24.49 -39.59 -7.59
N ALA A 90 -23.35 -40.27 -7.73
CA ALA A 90 -23.13 -41.69 -7.44
C ALA A 90 -21.66 -41.92 -6.99
N PRO A 91 -21.36 -42.98 -6.24
CA PRO A 91 -20.18 -43.05 -5.36
C PRO A 91 -18.87 -43.36 -6.11
N GLU A 92 -17.76 -42.88 -5.53
CA GLU A 92 -16.34 -43.11 -5.84
C GLU A 92 -16.08 -43.99 -7.08
N ALA A 93 -16.05 -43.34 -8.25
CA ALA A 93 -15.27 -43.83 -9.37
C ALA A 93 -13.88 -43.22 -9.28
N ASP A 94 -12.82 -44.03 -9.39
CA ASP A 94 -11.44 -43.54 -9.58
C ASP A 94 -11.42 -42.57 -10.77
N VAL A 95 -11.45 -41.28 -10.48
CA VAL A 95 -11.24 -40.23 -11.46
C VAL A 95 -9.78 -40.32 -11.88
N ASP A 96 -9.49 -40.32 -13.18
CA ASP A 96 -8.11 -40.32 -13.68
C ASP A 96 -7.34 -39.17 -12.99
N PRO A 97 -6.20 -39.44 -12.32
CA PRO A 97 -5.39 -38.42 -11.63
C PRO A 97 -5.03 -37.21 -12.50
N THR A 98 -5.01 -37.39 -13.81
CA THR A 98 -4.70 -36.33 -14.79
C THR A 98 -5.92 -35.52 -15.25
N THR A 99 -7.12 -35.86 -14.78
CA THR A 99 -8.36 -35.14 -15.11
C THR A 99 -8.22 -33.68 -14.66
N PRO A 100 -8.35 -32.69 -15.57
CA PRO A 100 -8.24 -31.28 -15.21
C PRO A 100 -9.36 -30.84 -14.27
N VAL A 101 -9.06 -29.87 -13.41
CA VAL A 101 -10.02 -29.15 -12.56
C VAL A 101 -10.10 -27.72 -13.07
N THR A 102 -11.30 -27.27 -13.39
CA THR A 102 -11.50 -25.89 -13.88
C THR A 102 -11.76 -24.95 -12.70
N PHE A 103 -11.03 -23.84 -12.65
CA PHE A 103 -11.27 -22.76 -11.70
C PHE A 103 -12.06 -21.65 -12.39
N THR A 104 -13.29 -21.43 -11.94
CA THR A 104 -14.15 -20.36 -12.46
C THR A 104 -14.28 -19.26 -11.41
N ALA A 105 -13.71 -18.08 -11.67
CA ALA A 105 -13.90 -16.92 -10.79
C ALA A 105 -15.37 -16.53 -10.77
N THR A 106 -15.99 -16.56 -9.58
CA THR A 106 -17.42 -16.24 -9.41
C THR A 106 -17.61 -14.82 -8.88
N SER A 107 -16.80 -14.40 -7.91
CA SER A 107 -16.78 -13.04 -7.39
C SER A 107 -15.35 -12.58 -7.12
N SER A 108 -15.15 -11.26 -7.21
CA SER A 108 -13.90 -10.59 -6.84
C SER A 108 -14.21 -9.33 -6.07
N LEU A 109 -13.48 -9.13 -4.98
CA LEU A 109 -13.53 -7.95 -4.13
C LEU A 109 -12.16 -7.28 -4.20
N GLU A 110 -12.05 -6.28 -5.06
CA GLU A 110 -10.82 -5.52 -5.29
C GLU A 110 -10.50 -4.64 -4.07
N GLY A 111 -9.23 -4.64 -3.66
CA GLY A 111 -8.71 -3.83 -2.56
C GLY A 111 -8.27 -2.45 -3.04
N VAL A 112 -8.55 -1.41 -2.24
CA VAL A 112 -7.99 -0.08 -2.49
C VAL A 112 -6.48 -0.07 -2.23
N ARG A 113 -5.70 0.51 -3.15
CA ARG A 113 -4.23 0.59 -3.05
C ARG A 113 -3.68 1.93 -3.53
N GLY A 114 -2.45 2.23 -3.16
CA GLY A 114 -1.75 3.47 -3.51
C GLY A 114 -2.14 4.65 -2.61
N LEU A 115 -1.51 5.81 -2.82
CA LEU A 115 -1.86 7.05 -2.11
C LEU A 115 -3.28 7.49 -2.47
N GLY A 116 -4.08 7.82 -1.44
CA GLY A 116 -5.45 8.30 -1.59
C GLY A 116 -5.58 9.81 -1.36
N VAL A 117 -6.46 10.44 -2.14
CA VAL A 117 -6.94 11.81 -1.93
C VAL A 117 -8.41 11.79 -1.56
N THR A 118 -8.86 12.81 -0.83
CA THR A 118 -10.31 13.02 -0.58
C THR A 118 -10.78 14.32 -1.21
N LEU A 119 -11.89 14.26 -1.95
CA LEU A 119 -12.46 15.40 -2.68
C LEU A 119 -13.89 15.68 -2.20
N PRO A 120 -14.34 16.95 -2.18
CA PRO A 120 -15.67 17.29 -1.68
C PRO A 120 -16.74 16.84 -2.67
N ALA A 121 -17.86 16.34 -2.14
CA ALA A 121 -19.05 16.04 -2.92
C ALA A 121 -20.27 16.76 -2.31
N LYS A 122 -21.49 16.38 -2.71
CA LYS A 122 -22.72 17.05 -2.31
C LYS A 122 -22.92 17.00 -0.78
N GLY A 123 -23.14 18.17 -0.19
CA GLY A 123 -23.33 18.30 1.25
C GLY A 123 -22.02 18.06 2.02
N GLN A 124 -21.94 16.95 2.76
CA GLN A 124 -20.74 16.53 3.50
C GLN A 124 -20.19 15.18 3.00
N GLN A 125 -20.75 14.67 1.89
CA GLN A 125 -20.22 13.53 1.19
C GLN A 125 -18.83 13.86 0.63
N TYR A 126 -18.07 12.82 0.33
CA TYR A 126 -16.74 12.98 -0.22
C TYR A 126 -16.33 11.79 -1.07
N PHE A 127 -15.54 12.07 -2.11
CA PHE A 127 -14.88 11.03 -2.87
C PHE A 127 -13.59 10.60 -2.18
N THR A 128 -13.22 9.34 -2.35
CA THR A 128 -11.83 8.88 -2.30
C THR A 128 -11.40 8.55 -3.73
N LEU A 129 -10.19 8.98 -4.10
CA LEU A 129 -9.55 8.66 -5.37
C LEU A 129 -8.13 8.20 -5.06
N HIS A 130 -7.78 7.00 -5.52
CA HIS A 130 -6.49 6.39 -5.26
C HIS A 130 -5.59 6.42 -6.50
N SER A 131 -4.29 6.55 -6.28
CA SER A 131 -3.28 6.56 -7.36
C SER A 131 -3.29 5.29 -8.23
N LEU A 132 -3.78 4.17 -7.71
CA LEU A 132 -4.01 2.92 -8.43
C LEU A 132 -5.49 2.70 -8.82
N GLY A 133 -6.21 3.78 -9.12
CA GLY A 133 -7.44 3.77 -9.92
C GLY A 133 -8.76 3.56 -9.17
N ASN A 134 -8.73 3.15 -7.90
CA ASN A 134 -9.97 2.98 -7.11
C ASN A 134 -10.64 4.32 -6.80
N VAL A 135 -11.97 4.36 -6.98
CA VAL A 135 -12.81 5.53 -6.70
C VAL A 135 -14.01 5.13 -5.87
N GLN A 136 -14.31 5.87 -4.80
CA GLN A 136 -15.53 5.66 -4.02
C GLN A 136 -16.18 6.98 -3.65
N LEU A 137 -17.51 7.00 -3.54
CA LEU A 137 -18.24 8.07 -2.88
C LEU A 137 -18.68 7.61 -1.50
N HIS A 138 -18.47 8.45 -0.49
CA HIS A 138 -18.85 8.18 0.89
C HIS A 138 -19.88 9.18 1.41
N GLN A 139 -20.76 8.67 2.27
CA GLN A 139 -21.56 9.49 3.19
C GLN A 139 -20.67 10.17 4.24
N PRO A 140 -21.17 11.18 4.96
CA PRO A 140 -20.41 11.86 6.02
C PRO A 140 -19.97 10.93 7.17
N ASP A 141 -20.67 9.81 7.37
CA ASP A 141 -20.33 8.77 8.36
C ASP A 141 -19.31 7.75 7.84
N GLY A 142 -18.88 7.87 6.58
CA GLY A 142 -17.92 6.97 5.94
C GLY A 142 -18.55 5.83 5.17
N SER A 143 -19.85 5.58 5.28
CA SER A 143 -20.50 4.51 4.52
C SER A 143 -20.41 4.76 3.01
N THR A 144 -20.01 3.74 2.26
CA THR A 144 -19.86 3.81 0.80
C THR A 144 -21.22 3.90 0.12
N VAL A 145 -21.40 4.90 -0.73
CA VAL A 145 -22.59 5.09 -1.58
C VAL A 145 -22.48 4.26 -2.85
N TRP A 146 -21.33 4.36 -3.52
CA TRP A 146 -20.96 3.56 -4.67
C TRP A 146 -19.44 3.48 -4.77
N GLN A 147 -18.94 2.50 -5.52
CA GLN A 147 -17.51 2.31 -5.78
C GLN A 147 -17.26 1.94 -7.24
N ARG A 148 -16.11 2.35 -7.77
CA ARG A 148 -15.56 1.94 -9.05
C ARG A 148 -14.19 1.31 -8.82
N THR A 149 -14.07 0.06 -9.22
CA THR A 149 -12.83 -0.72 -9.20
C THR A 149 -12.09 -0.58 -10.54
N ASN A 150 -10.83 -1.00 -10.59
CA ASN A 150 -10.04 -1.02 -11.81
C ASN A 150 -10.70 -1.87 -12.90
N ALA A 151 -11.20 -3.06 -12.53
CA ALA A 151 -11.94 -3.91 -13.45
C ALA A 151 -13.16 -3.19 -14.08
N SER A 152 -13.90 -2.42 -13.27
CA SER A 152 -15.06 -1.67 -13.74
C SER A 152 -14.68 -0.50 -14.66
N LEU A 153 -13.56 0.16 -14.40
CA LEU A 153 -13.09 1.28 -15.23
C LEU A 153 -12.57 0.77 -16.58
N TYR A 154 -11.77 -0.30 -16.58
CA TYR A 154 -11.29 -0.93 -17.81
C TYR A 154 -12.45 -1.45 -18.68
N ALA A 155 -13.50 -1.98 -18.05
CA ALA A 155 -14.72 -2.39 -18.76
C ALA A 155 -15.40 -1.20 -19.46
N ASP A 156 -15.60 -0.08 -18.76
CA ASP A 156 -16.21 1.14 -19.32
C ASP A 156 -15.37 1.72 -20.46
N TRP A 157 -14.03 1.76 -20.30
CA TRP A 157 -13.12 2.25 -21.33
C TRP A 157 -12.95 1.28 -22.51
N GLY A 158 -13.33 0.02 -22.35
CA GLY A 158 -13.11 -1.05 -23.33
C GLY A 158 -11.63 -1.38 -23.56
N VAL A 159 -10.75 -1.02 -22.63
CA VAL A 159 -9.30 -1.26 -22.70
C VAL A 159 -9.01 -2.69 -22.31
N LYS A 160 -8.07 -3.32 -23.02
CA LYS A 160 -7.71 -4.73 -22.84
C LYS A 160 -6.19 -4.92 -22.78
N PRO A 161 -5.72 -6.06 -22.24
CA PRO A 161 -4.32 -6.44 -22.32
C PRO A 161 -3.79 -6.39 -23.76
N ALA A 162 -2.51 -6.05 -23.91
CA ALA A 162 -1.86 -6.05 -25.22
C ALA A 162 -1.65 -7.48 -25.73
N ARG A 163 -1.41 -8.44 -24.84
CA ARG A 163 -1.20 -9.85 -25.14
C ARG A 163 -2.50 -10.62 -24.95
N VAL A 164 -2.76 -11.57 -25.86
CA VAL A 164 -4.04 -12.30 -25.90
C VAL A 164 -4.21 -13.35 -24.79
N TRP A 165 -3.11 -13.75 -24.14
CA TRP A 165 -3.10 -14.72 -23.04
C TRP A 165 -3.19 -14.06 -21.66
N GLU A 166 -2.90 -12.76 -21.56
CA GLU A 166 -3.08 -12.00 -20.31
C GLU A 166 -4.57 -11.77 -20.09
N LYS A 167 -5.05 -12.12 -18.88
CA LYS A 167 -6.46 -12.00 -18.50
C LYS A 167 -6.74 -10.79 -17.61
N THR A 168 -5.71 -10.27 -16.96
CA THR A 168 -5.76 -9.16 -16.01
C THR A 168 -4.88 -8.01 -16.51
N MET A 169 -5.24 -6.80 -16.10
CA MET A 169 -4.47 -5.58 -16.36
C MET A 169 -3.80 -5.16 -15.04
N TYR A 170 -2.62 -4.55 -15.13
CA TYR A 170 -2.10 -3.73 -14.04
C TYR A 170 -3.07 -2.58 -13.76
N PRO A 171 -3.17 -2.09 -12.51
CA PRO A 171 -3.98 -0.92 -12.20
C PRO A 171 -3.57 0.28 -13.07
N PRO A 172 -4.52 1.12 -13.49
CA PRO A 172 -4.21 2.38 -14.15
C PRO A 172 -3.62 3.36 -13.13
N ASN A 173 -2.56 4.08 -13.51
CA ASN A 173 -1.93 5.09 -12.66
C ASN A 173 -2.70 6.41 -12.79
N VAL A 174 -3.50 6.76 -11.78
CA VAL A 174 -4.15 8.09 -11.73
C VAL A 174 -3.07 9.14 -11.55
N LEU A 175 -3.03 10.11 -12.45
CA LEU A 175 -1.99 11.13 -12.46
C LEU A 175 -2.19 12.11 -11.31
N MET A 176 -1.25 12.10 -10.37
CA MET A 176 -1.26 12.94 -9.18
C MET A 176 0.16 13.12 -8.62
N GLY A 177 0.30 14.03 -7.67
CA GLY A 177 1.54 14.28 -6.96
C GLY A 177 2.28 15.52 -7.45
N TYR A 178 3.54 15.65 -7.02
CA TYR A 178 4.39 16.75 -7.43
C TYR A 178 5.87 16.36 -7.32
N ASN A 179 6.67 16.63 -8.36
CA ASN A 179 8.11 16.40 -8.35
C ASN A 179 8.87 17.74 -8.33
N ALA A 180 9.54 18.09 -7.22
CA ALA A 180 10.20 19.40 -7.15
C ALA A 180 11.51 19.50 -7.96
N VAL A 181 12.05 18.39 -8.48
CA VAL A 181 13.30 18.40 -9.26
C VAL A 181 13.02 18.68 -10.73
N SER A 182 12.07 17.95 -11.32
CA SER A 182 11.80 17.96 -12.75
C SER A 182 10.31 18.17 -13.07
N PRO A 183 9.93 19.25 -13.77
CA PRO A 183 8.57 19.41 -14.30
C PRO A 183 8.19 18.37 -15.36
N PHE A 184 9.15 17.61 -15.88
CA PHE A 184 8.94 16.61 -16.93
C PHE A 184 8.84 15.18 -16.39
N SER A 185 8.78 15.02 -15.06
CA SER A 185 8.50 13.72 -14.43
C SER A 185 6.99 13.42 -14.49
N PRO A 186 6.59 12.17 -14.78
CA PRO A 186 5.20 11.71 -14.65
C PRO A 186 4.59 11.89 -13.24
N ALA A 187 5.42 12.07 -12.22
CA ALA A 187 4.97 12.35 -10.85
C ALA A 187 4.71 13.85 -10.59
N SER A 188 4.78 14.72 -11.62
CA SER A 188 4.56 16.17 -11.51
C SER A 188 3.18 16.61 -12.04
N ASP A 189 2.17 15.75 -11.90
CA ASP A 189 0.89 15.88 -12.58
C ASP A 189 -0.28 16.14 -11.60
N ALA A 190 -1.30 16.84 -12.07
CA ALA A 190 -2.51 17.19 -11.31
C ALA A 190 -3.75 16.74 -12.09
N GLY A 191 -3.98 15.43 -12.09
CA GLY A 191 -4.92 14.77 -12.97
C GLY A 191 -6.28 14.50 -12.34
N TYR A 192 -6.80 15.36 -11.46
CA TYR A 192 -8.17 15.21 -10.93
C TYR A 192 -8.79 16.53 -10.48
N ASP A 193 -10.12 16.62 -10.54
CA ASP A 193 -10.92 17.73 -10.00
C ASP A 193 -12.40 17.30 -9.83
N THR A 194 -13.23 18.15 -9.21
CA THR A 194 -14.67 17.91 -9.04
C THR A 194 -15.53 19.09 -9.46
N ALA A 195 -16.61 18.85 -10.21
CA ALA A 195 -17.60 19.85 -10.58
C ALA A 195 -18.91 19.20 -11.04
N ASP A 196 -20.04 19.90 -10.93
CA ASP A 196 -21.35 19.42 -11.43
C ASP A 196 -21.46 19.63 -12.96
N LEU A 197 -20.87 18.72 -13.74
CA LEU A 197 -20.87 18.74 -15.20
C LEU A 197 -22.16 18.14 -15.78
N THR A 198 -22.77 17.19 -15.07
CA THR A 198 -24.07 16.58 -15.41
C THR A 198 -25.25 17.52 -15.13
N GLY A 199 -25.08 18.52 -14.27
CA GLY A 199 -26.10 19.52 -13.94
C GLY A 199 -27.19 19.00 -13.01
N ASP A 200 -26.92 17.92 -12.27
CA ASP A 200 -27.88 17.25 -11.39
C ASP A 200 -27.84 17.77 -9.93
N GLY A 201 -26.93 18.71 -9.66
CA GLY A 201 -26.69 19.31 -8.35
C GLY A 201 -25.77 18.48 -7.45
N THR A 202 -25.08 17.48 -7.98
CA THR A 202 -24.08 16.64 -7.32
C THR A 202 -22.75 16.85 -8.06
N PRO A 203 -21.66 17.25 -7.39
CA PRO A 203 -20.37 17.34 -8.06
C PRO A 203 -19.95 15.97 -8.63
N ASP A 204 -19.57 15.95 -9.90
CA ASP A 204 -18.97 14.82 -10.59
C ASP A 204 -17.47 14.77 -10.31
N LEU A 205 -16.86 13.60 -10.43
CA LEU A 205 -15.41 13.44 -10.34
C LEU A 205 -14.81 13.37 -11.74
N VAL A 206 -13.79 14.20 -12.00
CA VAL A 206 -12.96 14.10 -13.19
C VAL A 206 -11.57 13.62 -12.81
N PHE A 207 -11.02 12.67 -13.56
CA PHE A 207 -9.63 12.28 -13.39
C PHE A 207 -8.99 11.80 -14.69
N SER A 208 -7.66 11.83 -14.73
CA SER A 208 -6.80 11.31 -15.79
C SER A 208 -6.01 10.13 -15.26
N ALA A 209 -6.04 9.00 -15.96
CA ALA A 209 -5.31 7.80 -15.57
C ALA A 209 -4.51 7.19 -16.73
N ALA A 210 -3.23 6.93 -16.50
CA ALA A 210 -2.33 6.31 -17.46
C ALA A 210 -2.55 4.79 -17.53
N VAL A 211 -2.58 4.25 -18.74
CA VAL A 211 -2.75 2.81 -19.02
C VAL A 211 -1.63 2.31 -19.93
N GLY A 212 -1.06 1.15 -19.59
CA GLY A 212 0.00 0.50 -20.35
C GLY A 212 1.36 1.24 -20.34
N MET A 213 1.53 2.21 -19.43
CA MET A 213 2.74 3.02 -19.30
C MET A 213 3.67 2.52 -18.19
N ASN A 214 3.12 2.07 -17.06
CA ASN A 214 3.89 1.52 -15.94
C ASN A 214 3.18 0.27 -15.36
N PRO A 215 3.76 -0.94 -15.49
CA PRO A 215 4.91 -1.25 -16.34
C PRO A 215 4.59 -1.02 -17.83
N PRO A 216 5.60 -0.78 -18.69
CA PRO A 216 5.40 -0.44 -20.12
C PRO A 216 5.06 -1.68 -20.99
N VAL A 217 4.14 -2.53 -20.52
CA VAL A 217 3.66 -3.73 -21.23
C VAL A 217 2.68 -3.39 -22.36
N GLY A 218 2.11 -2.18 -22.33
CA GLY A 218 1.13 -1.68 -23.29
C GLY A 218 -0.27 -2.27 -23.11
N ALA A 219 -1.22 -1.72 -23.85
CA ALA A 219 -2.63 -2.07 -23.84
C ALA A 219 -3.24 -1.94 -25.24
N THR A 220 -4.42 -2.55 -25.42
CA THR A 220 -5.30 -2.30 -26.55
C THR A 220 -6.32 -1.26 -26.14
N ILE A 221 -6.22 -0.04 -26.71
CA ILE A 221 -7.09 1.09 -26.38
C ILE A 221 -8.06 1.35 -27.55
N PRO A 222 -9.39 1.36 -27.33
CA PRO A 222 -10.35 1.61 -28.40
C PRO A 222 -10.17 2.97 -29.07
N GLY A 223 -10.42 3.01 -30.39
CA GLY A 223 -10.41 4.25 -31.17
C GLY A 223 -9.01 4.79 -31.53
N THR A 224 -7.93 4.11 -31.13
CA THR A 224 -6.55 4.54 -31.41
C THR A 224 -5.63 3.35 -31.73
N THR A 225 -4.47 3.65 -32.33
CA THR A 225 -3.37 2.68 -32.51
C THR A 225 -2.32 2.75 -31.40
N MET A 226 -2.46 3.70 -30.47
CA MET A 226 -1.54 3.85 -29.33
C MET A 226 -1.58 2.61 -28.43
N LYS A 227 -0.40 2.21 -27.98
CA LYS A 227 -0.23 1.09 -27.03
C LYS A 227 -0.22 1.54 -25.58
N ALA A 228 -0.13 2.83 -25.32
CA ALA A 228 -0.28 3.39 -24.00
C ALA A 228 -0.77 4.83 -24.14
N GLY A 229 -1.39 5.36 -23.09
CA GLY A 229 -1.88 6.72 -23.05
C GLY A 229 -2.65 6.97 -21.77
N THR A 230 -3.35 8.10 -21.71
CA THR A 230 -4.16 8.48 -20.54
C THR A 230 -5.64 8.53 -20.91
N LEU A 231 -6.49 8.01 -20.04
CA LEU A 231 -7.95 8.16 -20.14
C LEU A 231 -8.37 9.29 -19.21
N VAL A 232 -8.94 10.36 -19.77
CA VAL A 232 -9.65 11.37 -18.98
C VAL A 232 -11.10 10.90 -18.86
N THR A 233 -11.58 10.77 -17.64
CA THR A 233 -12.88 10.20 -17.30
C THR A 233 -13.65 11.15 -16.40
N VAL A 234 -14.95 11.33 -16.70
CA VAL A 234 -15.92 11.99 -15.83
C VAL A 234 -16.86 10.90 -15.29
N LEU A 235 -16.87 10.73 -13.97
CA LEU A 235 -17.82 9.89 -13.26
C LEU A 235 -18.93 10.76 -12.68
N ASP A 236 -20.18 10.42 -12.99
CA ASP A 236 -21.35 11.05 -12.39
C ASP A 236 -21.32 10.88 -10.87
N GLY A 237 -21.31 12.00 -10.14
CA GLY A 237 -21.23 12.00 -8.69
C GLY A 237 -22.40 11.29 -8.01
N ALA A 238 -23.59 11.32 -8.59
CA ALA A 238 -24.78 10.70 -8.01
C ALA A 238 -24.81 9.18 -8.19
N THR A 239 -24.28 8.68 -9.32
CA THR A 239 -24.47 7.27 -9.72
C THR A 239 -23.18 6.46 -9.81
N GLY A 240 -22.02 7.10 -9.93
CA GLY A 240 -20.74 6.46 -10.24
C GLY A 240 -20.63 5.95 -11.68
N ALA A 241 -21.60 6.27 -12.54
CA ALA A 241 -21.55 5.89 -13.95
C ALA A 241 -20.52 6.74 -14.70
N THR A 242 -19.83 6.13 -15.67
CA THR A 242 -18.97 6.90 -16.58
C THR A 242 -19.85 7.77 -17.48
N ALA A 243 -19.88 9.07 -17.21
CA ALA A 243 -20.67 10.03 -17.97
C ALA A 243 -19.97 10.42 -19.28
N TRP A 244 -18.63 10.43 -19.28
CA TRP A 244 -17.79 10.64 -20.46
C TRP A 244 -16.37 10.13 -20.23
N SER A 245 -15.72 9.66 -21.31
CA SER A 245 -14.29 9.35 -21.30
C SER A 245 -13.65 9.59 -22.66
N SER A 246 -12.39 10.04 -22.68
CA SER A 246 -11.60 10.15 -23.91
C SER A 246 -10.13 9.81 -23.69
N VAL A 247 -9.51 9.24 -24.72
CA VAL A 247 -8.07 8.93 -24.74
C VAL A 247 -7.27 10.15 -25.19
N TYR A 248 -6.15 10.38 -24.52
CA TYR A 248 -5.12 11.35 -24.86
C TYR A 248 -3.75 10.68 -24.88
N SER A 249 -2.79 11.27 -25.58
CA SER A 249 -1.40 10.80 -25.55
C SER A 249 -0.84 10.87 -24.14
N TYR A 250 -1.01 12.01 -23.45
CA TYR A 250 -0.70 12.13 -22.02
C TYR A 250 -1.38 13.39 -21.43
N ALA A 251 -2.58 13.24 -20.88
CA ALA A 251 -3.32 14.32 -20.21
C ALA A 251 -2.77 14.52 -18.79
N SER A 252 -1.66 15.25 -18.70
CA SER A 252 -0.91 15.56 -17.45
C SER A 252 -1.71 16.33 -16.39
N MET A 253 -2.69 17.15 -16.80
CA MET A 253 -3.50 17.93 -15.85
C MET A 253 -4.94 18.04 -16.34
N VAL A 254 -5.87 18.04 -15.39
CA VAL A 254 -7.29 18.36 -15.62
C VAL A 254 -7.78 19.32 -14.54
N GLU A 255 -8.67 20.24 -14.90
CA GLU A 255 -9.28 21.21 -13.99
C GLU A 255 -10.65 21.60 -14.57
N VAL A 256 -11.65 21.86 -13.73
CA VAL A 256 -12.95 22.40 -14.17
C VAL A 256 -13.11 23.84 -13.71
N VAL A 257 -13.23 24.76 -14.67
CA VAL A 257 -13.42 26.19 -14.41
C VAL A 257 -14.70 26.67 -15.08
N ASP A 258 -15.65 27.18 -14.29
CA ASP A 258 -16.95 27.72 -14.77
C ASP A 258 -17.67 26.77 -15.75
N GLY A 259 -17.73 25.48 -15.37
CA GLY A 259 -18.36 24.41 -16.15
C GLY A 259 -17.59 23.97 -17.41
N THR A 260 -16.40 24.51 -17.66
CA THR A 260 -15.51 24.01 -18.72
C THR A 260 -14.48 23.04 -18.12
N LEU A 261 -14.46 21.80 -18.61
CA LEU A 261 -13.36 20.87 -18.36
C LEU A 261 -12.15 21.25 -19.21
N LEU A 262 -11.03 21.55 -18.55
CA LEU A 262 -9.74 21.80 -19.15
C LEU A 262 -8.91 20.51 -19.13
N VAL A 263 -8.35 20.13 -20.28
CA VAL A 263 -7.47 18.96 -20.42
C VAL A 263 -6.12 19.40 -21.00
N ALA A 264 -5.06 19.23 -20.23
CA ALA A 264 -3.71 19.64 -20.58
C ALA A 264 -2.89 18.44 -21.06
N ASN A 265 -2.82 18.26 -22.38
CA ASN A 265 -2.14 17.15 -23.05
C ASN A 265 -0.65 17.49 -23.30
N ALA A 266 0.25 16.57 -22.94
CA ALA A 266 1.71 16.68 -23.06
C ALA A 266 2.29 15.42 -23.75
N PRO A 267 2.13 15.28 -25.07
CA PRO A 267 2.38 14.02 -25.79
C PRO A 267 3.79 13.43 -25.60
N ARG A 268 4.79 14.27 -25.31
CA ARG A 268 6.20 13.83 -25.19
C ARG A 268 6.53 13.12 -23.88
N ASN A 269 5.60 13.07 -22.92
CA ASN A 269 5.70 12.19 -21.75
C ASN A 269 5.26 10.75 -22.07
N ASN A 270 4.74 10.49 -23.27
CA ASN A 270 4.37 9.16 -23.73
C ASN A 270 5.19 8.79 -24.98
N GLN A 271 6.01 7.73 -24.87
CA GLN A 271 6.82 7.23 -25.97
C GLN A 271 6.01 6.71 -27.18
N TYR A 272 4.73 6.37 -26.98
CA TYR A 272 3.83 5.89 -28.04
C TYR A 272 3.04 7.00 -28.74
N ALA A 273 3.21 8.26 -28.33
CA ALA A 273 2.50 9.38 -28.93
C ALA A 273 3.00 9.69 -30.35
N PRO A 274 2.12 9.99 -31.32
CA PRO A 274 2.50 10.39 -32.68
C PRO A 274 3.56 11.50 -32.68
N ALA A 275 4.66 11.32 -33.42
CA ALA A 275 5.82 12.23 -33.37
C ALA A 275 5.53 13.70 -33.76
N ALA A 276 4.46 13.93 -34.53
CA ALA A 276 4.06 15.27 -34.97
C ALA A 276 3.04 15.95 -34.04
N GLU A 277 2.54 15.26 -33.01
CA GLU A 277 1.59 15.80 -32.05
C GLU A 277 2.26 16.87 -31.16
N THR A 278 1.54 17.96 -30.91
CA THR A 278 1.97 19.09 -30.07
C THR A 278 1.28 19.08 -28.71
N ALA A 279 1.88 19.73 -27.71
CA ALA A 279 1.22 19.93 -26.43
C ALA A 279 0.05 20.92 -26.56
N THR A 280 -1.11 20.56 -26.02
CA THR A 280 -2.37 21.33 -26.17
C THR A 280 -3.12 21.45 -24.86
N LEU A 281 -3.80 22.56 -24.66
CA LEU A 281 -4.84 22.72 -23.65
C LEU A 281 -6.19 22.77 -24.35
N THR A 282 -7.07 21.84 -24.03
CA THR A 282 -8.41 21.76 -24.61
C THR A 282 -9.45 22.08 -23.55
N GLY A 283 -10.32 23.06 -23.83
CA GLY A 283 -11.50 23.32 -23.02
C GLY A 283 -12.72 22.64 -23.63
N ILE A 284 -13.52 21.97 -22.80
CA ILE A 284 -14.69 21.20 -23.20
C ILE A 284 -15.87 21.61 -22.32
N ARG A 285 -16.97 22.04 -22.94
CA ARG A 285 -18.27 22.18 -22.31
C ARG A 285 -19.18 21.06 -22.78
N PHE A 286 -20.07 20.63 -21.91
CA PHE A 286 -20.94 19.50 -22.17
C PHE A 286 -22.41 19.90 -22.18
N THR A 287 -23.19 19.19 -22.99
CA THR A 287 -24.62 19.00 -22.75
C THR A 287 -24.83 17.63 -22.12
N ALA A 288 -25.57 17.59 -21.02
CA ALA A 288 -25.93 16.36 -20.33
C ALA A 288 -27.32 15.86 -20.79
N ALA A 289 -27.42 14.59 -21.11
CA ALA A 289 -28.69 13.91 -21.35
C ALA A 289 -28.60 12.45 -20.88
N ASP A 290 -29.57 12.01 -20.08
CA ASP A 290 -29.67 10.63 -19.58
C ASP A 290 -28.37 10.10 -18.93
N GLY A 291 -27.68 10.93 -18.16
CA GLY A 291 -26.42 10.59 -17.48
C GLY A 291 -25.18 10.54 -18.39
N VAL A 292 -25.32 10.89 -19.68
CA VAL A 292 -24.23 10.94 -20.64
C VAL A 292 -23.88 12.39 -20.97
N LEU A 293 -22.59 12.72 -20.90
CA LEU A 293 -22.05 14.01 -21.29
C LEU A 293 -21.58 13.97 -22.76
N THR A 294 -22.12 14.87 -23.57
CA THR A 294 -21.68 15.07 -24.96
C THR A 294 -21.00 16.43 -25.10
N PRO A 295 -19.76 16.50 -25.60
CA PRO A 295 -19.11 17.78 -25.90
C PRO A 295 -19.99 18.65 -26.80
N SER A 296 -20.35 19.84 -26.32
CA SER A 296 -21.18 20.81 -27.04
C SER A 296 -20.37 21.97 -27.60
N GLU A 297 -19.35 22.42 -26.86
CA GLU A 297 -18.41 23.44 -27.28
C GLU A 297 -16.99 23.01 -26.90
N THR A 298 -16.05 23.18 -27.82
CA THR A 298 -14.65 22.85 -27.59
C THR A 298 -13.74 23.93 -28.16
N TRP A 299 -12.70 24.29 -27.42
CA TRP A 299 -11.62 25.15 -27.90
C TRP A 299 -10.27 24.50 -27.58
N THR A 300 -9.25 24.85 -28.36
CA THR A 300 -7.88 24.35 -28.15
C THR A 300 -6.88 25.49 -28.23
N PHE A 301 -6.06 25.61 -27.20
CA PHE A 301 -4.81 26.36 -27.24
C PHE A 301 -3.66 25.39 -27.58
N ASP A 302 -3.00 25.61 -28.71
CA ASP A 302 -1.88 24.79 -29.20
C ASP A 302 -0.56 25.53 -28.95
N THR A 303 0.37 24.89 -28.24
CA THR A 303 1.71 25.44 -27.98
C THR A 303 2.59 25.47 -29.23
N ALA A 304 2.19 24.75 -30.29
CA ALA A 304 2.95 24.46 -31.50
C ALA A 304 4.28 23.72 -31.23
N GLN A 305 4.44 23.10 -30.06
CA GLN A 305 5.67 22.42 -29.66
C GLN A 305 5.57 20.92 -29.84
N THR A 306 6.38 20.39 -30.75
CA THR A 306 6.60 18.95 -30.91
C THR A 306 7.77 18.43 -30.07
N ALA A 307 8.60 19.33 -29.54
CA ALA A 307 9.65 19.03 -28.56
C ALA A 307 9.05 18.74 -27.17
N ALA A 308 9.87 18.27 -26.23
CA ALA A 308 9.44 17.95 -24.86
C ALA A 308 8.87 19.20 -24.15
N ALA A 309 7.56 19.36 -24.23
CA ALA A 309 6.78 20.40 -23.56
C ALA A 309 5.77 19.76 -22.62
N THR A 310 5.64 20.32 -21.42
CA THR A 310 4.74 19.83 -20.37
C THR A 310 4.04 20.99 -19.68
N TRP A 311 2.93 20.72 -19.00
CA TRP A 311 2.17 21.71 -18.26
C TRP A 311 2.73 21.88 -16.85
N GLY A 312 2.73 23.13 -16.37
CA GLY A 312 3.33 23.53 -15.09
C GLY A 312 2.31 23.78 -13.99
N GLY A 313 1.10 24.20 -14.34
CA GLY A 313 0.02 24.39 -13.37
C GLY A 313 -1.18 25.09 -13.99
N ILE A 314 -2.36 24.84 -13.43
CA ILE A 314 -3.63 25.48 -13.75
C ILE A 314 -4.17 26.10 -12.45
N ALA A 315 -4.74 27.29 -12.52
CA ALA A 315 -5.39 27.92 -11.37
C ALA A 315 -6.66 28.66 -11.80
N ASP A 316 -7.78 28.34 -11.17
CA ASP A 316 -9.01 29.12 -11.30
C ASP A 316 -8.80 30.54 -10.70
N LEU A 317 -9.12 31.56 -11.51
CA LEU A 317 -9.02 32.97 -11.12
C LEU A 317 -10.38 33.57 -10.75
N GLY A 318 -11.46 32.80 -10.85
CA GLY A 318 -12.83 33.26 -10.81
C GLY A 318 -13.27 34.00 -12.07
N ASP A 319 -14.56 34.29 -12.15
CA ASP A 319 -15.22 35.02 -13.25
C ASP A 319 -14.94 34.40 -14.64
N GLY A 320 -14.85 33.07 -14.71
CA GLY A 320 -14.62 32.33 -15.96
C GLY A 320 -13.22 32.54 -16.56
N ARG A 321 -12.23 32.94 -15.76
CA ARG A 321 -10.83 33.09 -16.18
C ARG A 321 -9.95 32.04 -15.51
N VAL A 322 -8.95 31.57 -16.25
CA VAL A 322 -8.00 30.57 -15.77
C VAL A 322 -6.57 31.03 -16.07
N ALA A 323 -5.66 30.84 -15.11
CA ALA A 323 -4.24 30.96 -15.33
C ALA A 323 -3.63 29.60 -15.63
N VAL A 324 -2.73 29.53 -16.60
CA VAL A 324 -2.05 28.30 -16.99
C VAL A 324 -0.57 28.57 -17.21
N SER A 325 0.28 27.63 -16.81
CA SER A 325 1.70 27.65 -17.17
C SER A 325 2.12 26.38 -17.91
N TRP A 326 3.09 26.49 -18.82
CA TRP A 326 3.70 25.37 -19.52
C TRP A 326 5.18 25.62 -19.81
N ASN A 327 5.93 24.53 -19.97
CA ASN A 327 7.39 24.51 -19.94
C ASN A 327 7.96 23.78 -21.15
N GLN A 328 9.10 24.26 -21.67
CA GLN A 328 9.88 23.59 -22.71
C GLN A 328 11.19 23.07 -22.15
N ARG A 329 11.44 21.77 -22.29
CA ARG A 329 12.65 21.13 -21.76
C ARG A 329 13.90 21.73 -22.38
N LYS A 330 14.90 21.96 -21.55
CA LYS A 330 16.24 22.30 -21.98
C LYS A 330 16.84 21.12 -22.75
N THR A 331 17.58 21.42 -23.80
CA THR A 331 18.38 20.46 -24.56
C THR A 331 19.73 21.08 -24.89
N ASP A 332 20.67 20.29 -25.41
CA ASP A 332 21.96 20.82 -25.89
C ASP A 332 21.80 21.92 -26.96
N ALA A 333 20.68 21.91 -27.70
CA ALA A 333 20.40 22.85 -28.78
C ALA A 333 19.42 23.97 -28.41
N ALA A 334 18.70 23.87 -27.28
CA ALA A 334 17.64 24.80 -26.90
C ALA A 334 17.66 25.12 -25.40
N ALA A 335 17.58 26.42 -25.08
CA ALA A 335 17.46 26.91 -23.71
C ALA A 335 16.10 26.54 -23.08
N PRO A 336 16.02 26.44 -21.74
CA PRO A 336 14.74 26.26 -21.06
C PRO A 336 13.80 27.44 -21.33
N ARG A 337 12.49 27.18 -21.39
CA ARG A 337 11.46 28.21 -21.45
C ARG A 337 10.29 27.84 -20.55
N GLY A 338 9.70 28.86 -19.93
CA GLY A 338 8.39 28.76 -19.31
C GLY A 338 7.47 29.86 -19.82
N HIS A 339 6.20 29.54 -19.89
CA HIS A 339 5.15 30.40 -20.42
C HIS A 339 4.02 30.43 -19.42
N THR A 340 3.57 31.62 -19.03
CA THR A 340 2.39 31.80 -18.17
C THR A 340 1.38 32.66 -18.91
N LEU A 341 0.13 32.23 -18.91
CA LEU A 341 -0.95 32.87 -19.64
C LEU A 341 -2.24 32.91 -18.81
N VAL A 342 -3.10 33.86 -19.13
CA VAL A 342 -4.49 33.90 -18.64
C VAL A 342 -5.43 33.77 -19.83
N LEU A 343 -6.39 32.85 -19.69
CA LEU A 343 -7.38 32.52 -20.72
C LEU A 343 -8.79 32.76 -20.19
N GLY A 344 -9.73 33.02 -21.11
CA GLY A 344 -11.15 32.75 -20.88
C GLY A 344 -11.41 31.25 -20.86
N ALA A 345 -11.98 30.72 -19.78
CA ALA A 345 -12.29 29.30 -19.66
C ALA A 345 -13.36 28.85 -20.67
N ALA A 346 -14.27 29.73 -21.06
CA ALA A 346 -15.36 29.41 -21.98
C ALA A 346 -14.90 29.24 -23.44
N ASP A 347 -13.92 30.01 -23.89
CA ASP A 347 -13.59 30.16 -25.32
C ASP A 347 -12.09 30.08 -25.64
N GLY A 348 -11.23 29.95 -24.63
CA GLY A 348 -9.78 29.88 -24.80
C GLY A 348 -9.14 31.20 -25.22
N SER A 349 -9.86 32.32 -25.12
CA SER A 349 -9.33 33.63 -25.52
C SER A 349 -8.17 34.05 -24.61
N VAL A 350 -7.01 34.33 -25.21
CA VAL A 350 -5.81 34.74 -24.46
C VAL A 350 -5.96 36.21 -24.03
N ALA A 351 -6.07 36.46 -22.73
CA ALA A 351 -6.07 37.81 -22.18
C ALA A 351 -4.66 38.42 -22.21
N TRP A 352 -3.67 37.65 -21.75
CA TRP A 352 -2.25 37.97 -21.84
C TRP A 352 -1.41 36.70 -21.74
N GLN A 353 -0.16 36.80 -22.21
CA GLN A 353 0.88 35.78 -22.06
C GLN A 353 2.19 36.45 -21.70
N ALA A 354 2.94 35.82 -20.81
CA ALA A 354 4.26 36.24 -20.37
C ALA A 354 5.24 35.05 -20.44
N ASP A 355 6.33 35.25 -21.19
CA ASP A 355 7.36 34.24 -21.43
C ASP A 355 8.59 34.51 -20.56
N GLY A 356 9.25 33.45 -20.10
CA GLY A 356 10.44 33.49 -19.27
C GLY A 356 11.41 32.35 -19.55
N ASP A 357 12.57 32.40 -18.89
CA ASP A 357 13.63 31.38 -18.98
C ASP A 357 13.53 30.34 -17.85
N LEU A 358 12.56 30.48 -16.94
CA LEU A 358 12.33 29.56 -15.82
C LEU A 358 11.05 28.76 -16.05
N TYR A 359 11.01 27.54 -15.53
CA TYR A 359 9.84 26.68 -15.55
C TYR A 359 8.79 27.13 -14.53
N GLY A 360 7.55 27.32 -14.98
CA GLY A 360 6.40 27.49 -14.09
C GLY A 360 6.05 26.16 -13.41
N ARG A 361 5.88 26.18 -12.08
CA ARG A 361 5.68 24.96 -11.28
C ARG A 361 4.38 24.93 -10.50
N GLN A 362 3.93 26.07 -9.98
CA GLN A 362 2.66 26.22 -9.27
C GLN A 362 2.11 27.63 -9.48
N LEU A 363 0.79 27.77 -9.50
CA LEU A 363 0.07 29.03 -9.72
C LEU A 363 -0.97 29.23 -8.62
N HIS A 364 -1.04 30.43 -8.06
CA HIS A 364 -1.93 30.76 -6.93
C HIS A 364 -2.50 32.18 -7.08
N LEU A 365 -3.78 32.36 -6.76
CA LEU A 365 -4.42 33.68 -6.81
C LEU A 365 -4.21 34.46 -5.49
N ASP A 366 -3.62 35.66 -5.59
CA ASP A 366 -3.72 36.70 -4.55
C ASP A 366 -4.76 37.75 -4.98
N ALA A 367 -6.03 37.43 -4.73
CA ALA A 367 -7.15 38.30 -5.07
C ALA A 367 -7.08 39.64 -4.32
N ALA A 368 -6.54 39.66 -3.10
CA ALA A 368 -6.44 40.86 -2.28
C ALA A 368 -5.51 41.93 -2.90
N ARG A 369 -4.55 41.50 -3.72
CA ARG A 369 -3.60 42.39 -4.41
C ARG A 369 -3.78 42.42 -5.93
N GLY A 370 -4.74 41.65 -6.47
CA GLY A 370 -4.94 41.54 -7.92
C GLY A 370 -3.73 40.92 -8.63
N ARG A 371 -3.15 39.87 -8.05
CA ARG A 371 -1.95 39.21 -8.57
C ARG A 371 -2.17 37.73 -8.77
N LEU A 372 -1.61 37.20 -9.85
CA LEU A 372 -1.29 35.79 -9.95
C LEU A 372 0.12 35.59 -9.36
N VAL A 373 0.28 34.69 -8.41
CA VAL A 373 1.57 34.36 -7.80
C VAL A 373 2.01 33.00 -8.32
N ALA A 374 3.24 32.92 -8.81
CA ALA A 374 3.80 31.72 -9.39
C ALA A 374 5.05 31.28 -8.62
N LEU A 375 5.22 29.97 -8.53
CA LEU A 375 6.50 29.36 -8.23
C LEU A 375 7.20 29.02 -9.54
N GLU A 376 8.39 29.57 -9.73
CA GLU A 376 9.20 29.33 -10.92
C GLU A 376 10.58 28.76 -10.57
N GLN A 377 11.12 27.89 -11.41
CA GLN A 377 12.37 27.17 -11.16
C GLN A 377 13.20 27.09 -12.45
N PRO A 378 14.50 27.44 -12.44
CA PRO A 378 15.38 27.16 -13.57
C PRO A 378 15.58 25.65 -13.76
N ASP A 379 16.08 25.26 -14.94
CA ASP A 379 16.61 23.92 -15.12
C ASP A 379 17.70 23.64 -14.08
N THR A 380 17.69 22.45 -13.46
CA THR A 380 18.60 22.12 -12.37
C THR A 380 20.07 22.08 -12.80
N SER A 381 20.35 21.97 -14.10
CA SER A 381 21.71 22.14 -14.65
C SER A 381 22.19 23.58 -14.68
N ASP A 382 21.28 24.56 -14.64
CA ASP A 382 21.60 25.98 -14.52
C ASP A 382 21.68 26.43 -13.06
N ALA A 383 20.72 26.01 -12.23
CA ALA A 383 20.73 26.24 -10.78
C ALA A 383 19.69 25.39 -10.04
N VAL A 384 20.05 24.84 -8.90
CA VAL A 384 19.09 24.37 -7.89
C VAL A 384 18.58 25.61 -7.15
N SER A 385 17.44 26.12 -7.56
CA SER A 385 16.83 27.32 -6.98
C SER A 385 15.34 27.40 -7.32
N TYR A 386 14.61 28.27 -6.64
CA TYR A 386 13.27 28.68 -7.04
C TYR A 386 13.06 30.17 -6.82
N SER A 387 12.08 30.74 -7.52
CA SER A 387 11.64 32.12 -7.36
C SER A 387 10.14 32.19 -7.11
N VAL A 388 9.75 33.06 -6.16
CA VAL A 388 8.36 33.50 -6.02
C VAL A 388 8.18 34.72 -6.91
N VAL A 389 7.26 34.61 -7.86
CA VAL A 389 7.01 35.61 -8.90
C VAL A 389 5.57 36.07 -8.80
N SER A 390 5.31 37.35 -9.04
CA SER A 390 3.95 37.87 -9.21
C SER A 390 3.75 38.39 -10.63
N TYR A 391 2.59 38.11 -11.18
CA TYR A 391 2.06 38.72 -12.38
C TYR A 391 0.90 39.63 -12.00
N ASP A 392 0.91 40.87 -12.52
CA ASP A 392 -0.28 41.71 -12.46
C ASP A 392 -1.43 41.02 -13.23
N LEU A 393 -2.56 40.80 -12.56
CA LEU A 393 -3.62 39.95 -13.10
C LEU A 393 -4.27 40.52 -14.37
N ALA A 394 -4.21 41.85 -14.56
CA ALA A 394 -4.81 42.52 -15.70
C ALA A 394 -3.87 42.61 -16.91
N THR A 395 -2.57 42.80 -16.67
CA THR A 395 -1.60 43.12 -17.73
C THR A 395 -0.58 42.01 -18.01
N GLY A 396 -0.42 41.05 -17.10
CA GLY A 396 0.63 40.04 -17.17
C GLY A 396 2.03 40.57 -16.84
N GLU A 397 2.16 41.77 -16.28
CA GLU A 397 3.46 42.33 -15.90
C GLU A 397 4.12 41.45 -14.82
N ARG A 398 5.23 40.79 -15.21
CA ARG A 398 5.98 39.87 -14.36
C ARG A 398 6.96 40.59 -13.45
N THR A 399 6.88 40.34 -12.15
CA THR A 399 7.79 40.84 -11.12
C THR A 399 8.33 39.69 -10.28
N VAL A 400 9.66 39.51 -10.25
CA VAL A 400 10.30 38.58 -9.31
C VAL A 400 10.24 39.20 -7.91
N LEU A 401 9.56 38.53 -6.98
CA LEU A 401 9.48 38.99 -5.60
C LEU A 401 10.71 38.57 -4.82
N GLY A 402 11.08 37.29 -4.92
CA GLY A 402 12.24 36.73 -4.23
C GLY A 402 12.75 35.44 -4.87
N THR A 403 14.03 35.16 -4.66
CA THR A 403 14.70 33.94 -5.14
C THR A 403 15.40 33.24 -3.97
N ARG A 404 15.31 31.92 -3.94
CA ARG A 404 16.10 31.05 -3.05
C ARG A 404 17.00 30.16 -3.87
N VAL A 405 18.29 30.19 -3.55
CA VAL A 405 19.29 29.29 -4.11
C VAL A 405 19.51 28.11 -3.17
N ASN A 406 19.96 26.99 -3.73
CA ASN A 406 20.29 25.74 -3.04
C ASN A 406 19.08 25.12 -2.32
N ALA A 407 17.89 25.28 -2.90
CA ALA A 407 16.64 24.73 -2.39
C ALA A 407 15.67 24.38 -3.54
N LEU A 408 14.92 23.29 -3.35
CA LEU A 408 13.85 22.83 -4.22
C LEU A 408 12.51 23.10 -3.53
N ALA A 409 11.58 23.80 -4.17
CA ALA A 409 10.28 24.08 -3.55
C ALA A 409 9.30 22.93 -3.78
N THR A 410 8.78 22.37 -2.69
CA THR A 410 7.94 21.16 -2.68
C THR A 410 6.45 21.47 -2.58
N ALA A 411 6.07 22.60 -2.00
CA ALA A 411 4.68 23.04 -1.91
C ALA A 411 4.57 24.56 -1.78
N MET A 412 3.48 25.14 -2.27
CA MET A 412 3.14 26.54 -2.03
C MET A 412 1.65 26.71 -1.74
N THR A 413 1.31 27.65 -0.88
CA THR A 413 -0.07 28.13 -0.69
C THR A 413 -0.08 29.62 -0.38
N VAL A 414 -1.26 30.24 -0.51
CA VAL A 414 -1.49 31.67 -0.27
C VAL A 414 -2.64 31.83 0.72
N GLY A 415 -2.41 32.50 1.85
CA GLY A 415 -3.42 32.62 2.89
C GLY A 415 -2.95 33.31 4.18
N ASP A 416 -3.85 33.44 5.15
CA ASP A 416 -3.61 34.04 6.47
C ASP A 416 -2.83 33.10 7.41
N ALA A 417 -1.50 33.12 7.28
CA ALA A 417 -0.60 32.20 7.98
C ALA A 417 0.30 32.93 9.02
N ALA A 418 0.13 34.24 9.21
CA ALA A 418 0.96 35.03 10.12
C ALA A 418 0.19 35.99 11.01
N ALA A 419 0.78 36.33 12.16
CA ALA A 419 0.18 37.29 13.08
C ALA A 419 -0.04 38.67 12.42
N GLY A 420 -1.19 39.28 12.70
CA GLY A 420 -1.61 40.57 12.14
C GLY A 420 -2.66 40.48 11.04
N GLY A 421 -2.97 39.27 10.57
CA GLY A 421 -3.94 39.02 9.51
C GLY A 421 -3.39 39.42 8.14
N GLY A 422 -3.74 38.67 7.10
CA GLY A 422 -3.41 39.05 5.73
C GLY A 422 -3.38 37.89 4.75
N THR A 423 -2.77 38.17 3.61
CA THR A 423 -2.48 37.19 2.57
C THR A 423 -0.97 37.06 2.50
N GLU A 424 -0.43 36.01 3.12
CA GLU A 424 0.97 35.59 3.07
C GLU A 424 1.22 34.59 1.93
N TYR A 425 2.48 34.44 1.55
CA TYR A 425 2.93 33.36 0.66
C TYR A 425 3.70 32.35 1.49
N VAL A 426 3.22 31.11 1.52
CA VAL A 426 3.84 30.02 2.27
C VAL A 426 4.49 29.09 1.27
N VAL A 427 5.79 28.84 1.45
CA VAL A 427 6.54 27.91 0.59
C VAL A 427 7.21 26.87 1.48
N SER A 428 7.00 25.60 1.15
CA SER A 428 7.85 24.51 1.63
C SER A 428 9.03 24.33 0.68
N GLU A 429 10.23 24.20 1.24
CA GLU A 429 11.46 23.96 0.48
C GLU A 429 12.30 22.84 1.08
N SER A 430 12.89 22.01 0.23
CA SER A 430 13.84 20.96 0.59
C SER A 430 15.25 21.36 0.15
N THR A 431 16.22 21.18 1.05
CA THR A 431 17.64 21.50 0.83
C THR A 431 18.47 20.22 0.77
N LEU A 432 19.55 20.22 -0.01
CA LEU A 432 20.38 19.05 -0.23
C LEU A 432 21.69 19.11 0.56
N ASP A 433 22.21 17.97 0.99
CA ASP A 433 23.57 17.83 1.52
C ASP A 433 24.63 17.73 0.39
N ALA A 434 25.90 17.53 0.78
CA ALA A 434 27.01 17.39 -0.17
C ALA A 434 26.92 16.15 -1.08
N ASN A 435 26.17 15.13 -0.66
CA ASN A 435 25.89 13.91 -1.41
C ASN A 435 24.57 14.00 -2.19
N ARG A 436 23.93 15.18 -2.18
CA ARG A 436 22.66 15.51 -2.85
C ARG A 436 21.43 14.86 -2.23
N TYR A 437 21.51 14.23 -1.06
CA TYR A 437 20.31 13.78 -0.36
C TYR A 437 19.63 14.97 0.32
N VAL A 438 18.30 14.95 0.40
CA VAL A 438 17.51 15.95 1.12
C VAL A 438 17.93 15.94 2.58
N ASN A 439 18.47 17.05 3.05
CA ASN A 439 19.00 17.21 4.41
C ASN A 439 17.93 17.76 5.37
N ALA A 440 17.11 18.68 4.88
CA ALA A 440 16.07 19.31 5.66
C ALA A 440 14.98 19.90 4.77
N ALA A 441 13.73 19.82 5.24
CA ALA A 441 12.60 20.55 4.71
C ALA A 441 12.29 21.76 5.60
N THR A 442 12.00 22.90 4.99
CA THR A 442 11.68 24.14 5.68
C THR A 442 10.43 24.79 5.12
N ILE A 443 9.44 25.01 5.98
CA ILE A 443 8.29 25.87 5.69
C ILE A 443 8.71 27.32 5.95
N ARG A 444 8.47 28.19 4.97
CA ARG A 444 8.74 29.64 5.05
C ARG A 444 7.46 30.41 4.81
N VAL A 445 7.01 31.15 5.82
CA VAL A 445 5.89 32.10 5.67
C VAL A 445 6.45 33.47 5.34
N LEU A 446 6.11 33.97 4.16
CA LEU A 446 6.60 35.22 3.60
C LEU A 446 5.49 36.27 3.57
N SER A 447 5.85 37.52 3.83
CA SER A 447 4.94 38.66 3.69
C SER A 447 4.44 38.77 2.25
N GLY A 448 3.12 38.73 2.02
CA GLY A 448 2.58 38.91 0.66
C GLY A 448 2.78 40.31 0.07
N LYS A 449 3.23 41.29 0.87
CA LYS A 449 3.53 42.65 0.38
C LYS A 449 4.75 42.67 -0.55
N ASP A 450 5.79 41.94 -0.18
CA ASP A 450 7.11 41.95 -0.84
C ASP A 450 7.59 40.56 -1.26
N GLY A 451 6.90 39.49 -0.85
CA GLY A 451 7.24 38.09 -1.12
C GLY A 451 8.61 37.64 -0.62
N THR A 452 9.26 38.40 0.27
CA THR A 452 10.64 38.15 0.72
C THR A 452 10.85 38.28 2.22
N THR A 453 10.07 39.14 2.89
CA THR A 453 10.15 39.30 4.33
C THR A 453 9.61 38.04 5.02
N VAL A 454 10.51 37.27 5.62
CA VAL A 454 10.16 36.07 6.39
C VAL A 454 9.42 36.49 7.67
N ARG A 455 8.20 35.96 7.84
CA ARG A 455 7.37 36.13 9.04
C ARG A 455 7.75 35.12 10.11
N TRP A 456 7.90 33.85 9.71
CA TRP A 456 8.43 32.76 10.53
C TRP A 456 8.83 31.58 9.62
N THR A 457 9.59 30.63 10.18
CA THR A 457 9.97 29.38 9.52
C THR A 457 9.81 28.19 10.46
N SER A 458 9.58 27.00 9.91
CA SER A 458 9.66 25.72 10.62
C SER A 458 10.52 24.76 9.81
N THR A 459 11.49 24.09 10.43
CA THR A 459 12.43 23.20 9.74
C THR A 459 12.39 21.81 10.36
N THR A 460 12.16 20.82 9.53
CA THR A 460 12.33 19.40 9.84
C THR A 460 13.67 18.95 9.28
N LYS A 461 14.50 18.35 10.12
CA LYS A 461 15.79 17.77 9.71
C LYS A 461 15.64 16.29 9.49
N ARG A 462 16.53 15.72 8.67
CA ARG A 462 16.75 14.27 8.60
C ARG A 462 16.96 13.70 9.98
N ASP A 463 16.38 12.53 10.26
CA ASP A 463 16.74 11.75 11.42
C ASP A 463 18.24 11.37 11.38
N ALA A 464 18.85 11.18 12.55
CA ALA A 464 20.27 10.86 12.65
C ALA A 464 20.60 9.47 12.06
N ASP A 465 19.65 8.54 12.12
CA ASP A 465 19.79 7.17 11.64
C ASP A 465 19.34 7.02 10.18
N ASN A 466 18.79 8.08 9.58
CA ASN A 466 18.42 8.12 8.18
C ASN A 466 19.63 8.50 7.30
N HIS A 467 20.02 7.58 6.42
CA HIS A 467 21.12 7.77 5.45
C HIS A 467 20.65 8.14 4.03
N GLY A 468 19.33 8.19 3.79
CA GLY A 468 18.69 8.59 2.54
C GLY A 468 18.16 10.02 2.60
N ASP A 469 16.99 10.25 2.00
CA ASP A 469 16.34 11.56 1.99
C ASP A 469 15.61 11.87 3.29
N ALA A 470 15.74 13.11 3.76
CA ALA A 470 14.90 13.63 4.83
C ALA A 470 13.46 13.86 4.33
N PRO A 471 12.48 13.87 5.24
CA PRO A 471 11.10 14.13 4.91
C PRO A 471 10.89 15.47 4.21
N SER A 472 10.02 15.47 3.21
CA SER A 472 9.54 16.69 2.54
C SER A 472 8.08 16.98 2.89
N VAL A 473 7.71 18.26 2.92
CA VAL A 473 6.32 18.71 3.08
C VAL A 473 5.73 18.95 1.70
N TRP A 474 4.62 18.30 1.38
CA TRP A 474 4.07 18.25 0.02
C TRP A 474 2.75 18.99 -0.15
N THR A 475 1.99 19.18 0.93
CA THR A 475 0.72 19.94 0.90
C THR A 475 0.67 20.96 2.02
N LEU A 476 0.13 22.14 1.71
CA LEU A 476 -0.02 23.26 2.63
C LEU A 476 -1.40 23.89 2.46
N ASP A 477 -2.17 24.00 3.55
CA ASP A 477 -3.46 24.69 3.57
C ASP A 477 -3.55 25.66 4.73
N VAL A 478 -4.28 26.75 4.53
CA VAL A 478 -4.58 27.72 5.60
C VAL A 478 -6.05 27.64 5.97
N ALA A 479 -6.35 27.33 7.23
CA ALA A 479 -7.71 27.34 7.75
C ALA A 479 -7.77 27.66 9.25
N GLY A 480 -8.82 28.38 9.65
CA GLY A 480 -9.03 28.78 11.05
C GLY A 480 -7.90 29.62 11.65
N GLY A 481 -7.12 30.33 10.82
CA GLY A 481 -5.92 31.07 11.23
C GLY A 481 -4.71 30.18 11.58
N LEU A 482 -4.74 28.93 11.15
CA LEU A 482 -3.64 27.96 11.26
C LEU A 482 -3.15 27.58 9.87
N LEU A 483 -1.86 27.25 9.78
CA LEU A 483 -1.30 26.54 8.63
C LEU A 483 -1.32 25.04 8.94
N VAL A 484 -1.88 24.24 8.06
CA VAL A 484 -1.90 22.77 8.13
C VAL A 484 -1.00 22.21 7.04
N ALA A 485 -0.12 21.27 7.39
CA ALA A 485 0.87 20.72 6.48
C ALA A 485 0.92 19.18 6.56
N SER A 486 0.86 18.53 5.40
CA SER A 486 1.14 17.09 5.22
C SER A 486 2.55 16.91 4.70
N ALA A 487 3.27 15.96 5.29
CA ALA A 487 4.65 15.64 4.98
C ALA A 487 4.93 14.15 5.13
N GLN A 488 6.02 13.68 4.55
CA GLN A 488 6.59 12.39 4.91
C GLN A 488 7.06 12.38 6.38
N ASP A 489 7.34 11.21 6.90
CA ASP A 489 7.99 11.00 8.20
C ASP A 489 9.01 9.86 8.07
N ASP A 490 10.27 10.12 8.44
CA ASP A 490 11.40 9.19 8.32
C ASP A 490 11.66 8.40 9.61
N ALA A 491 10.81 8.57 10.63
CA ALA A 491 10.85 7.73 11.81
C ALA A 491 10.75 6.24 11.43
N GLY A 492 11.70 5.44 11.88
CA GLY A 492 11.72 3.99 11.61
C GLY A 492 12.07 3.61 10.16
N ILE A 493 12.73 4.48 9.39
CA ILE A 493 13.07 4.23 7.97
C ILE A 493 13.82 2.92 7.70
N SER A 494 14.67 2.50 8.65
CA SER A 494 15.47 1.27 8.60
C SER A 494 14.76 0.07 9.22
N THR A 495 13.50 0.22 9.63
CA THR A 495 12.67 -0.81 10.28
C THR A 495 11.50 -1.23 9.40
N ALA A 496 10.85 -2.35 9.72
CA ALA A 496 9.69 -2.90 9.03
C ALA A 496 8.44 -2.04 9.22
N ASP A 497 8.43 -1.19 10.25
CA ASP A 497 7.32 -0.28 10.51
C ASP A 497 7.19 0.83 9.45
N ASN A 498 8.30 1.27 8.85
CA ASN A 498 8.34 2.32 7.83
C ASN A 498 9.48 2.10 6.81
N PRO A 499 9.48 0.98 6.07
CA PRO A 499 10.56 0.66 5.13
C PRO A 499 10.77 1.79 4.13
N GLY A 500 11.99 2.33 4.10
CA GLY A 500 12.36 3.39 3.14
C GLY A 500 11.68 4.75 3.37
N GLY A 501 10.92 4.94 4.46
CA GLY A 501 10.27 6.22 4.76
C GLY A 501 9.04 6.52 3.90
N LEU A 502 8.48 5.48 3.27
CA LEU A 502 7.37 5.60 2.32
C LEU A 502 5.99 5.46 2.96
N ARG A 503 5.92 4.83 4.16
CA ARG A 503 4.65 4.51 4.80
C ARG A 503 4.15 5.62 5.71
N TYR A 504 5.05 6.26 6.45
CA TYR A 504 4.66 7.21 7.49
C TYR A 504 4.48 8.62 6.94
N GLY A 505 3.42 9.26 7.44
CA GLY A 505 3.13 10.65 7.17
C GLY A 505 3.16 11.49 8.45
N ALA A 506 3.09 12.80 8.25
CA ALA A 506 3.02 13.76 9.31
C ALA A 506 2.05 14.89 8.97
N LEU A 507 0.98 15.00 9.77
CA LEU A 507 -0.01 16.08 9.66
C LEU A 507 0.19 17.06 10.80
N THR A 508 0.68 18.26 10.49
CA THR A 508 1.07 19.27 11.48
C THR A 508 0.27 20.54 11.32
N ALA A 509 -0.25 21.08 12.42
CA ALA A 509 -0.85 22.42 12.42
C ALA A 509 0.02 23.43 13.17
N TYR A 510 0.21 24.59 12.57
CA TYR A 510 1.01 25.70 13.08
C TYR A 510 0.15 26.92 13.37
N THR A 511 0.44 27.56 14.49
CA THR A 511 -0.09 28.88 14.82
C THR A 511 0.47 29.96 13.89
N SER A 512 -0.17 31.14 13.88
CA SER A 512 0.29 32.33 13.16
C SER A 512 1.68 32.87 13.59
N ALA A 513 2.29 32.25 14.61
CA ALA A 513 3.65 32.53 15.08
C ALA A 513 4.65 31.40 14.75
N GLY A 514 4.24 30.40 13.95
CA GLY A 514 5.07 29.25 13.57
C GLY A 514 5.24 28.18 14.63
N LYS A 515 4.51 28.24 15.75
CA LYS A 515 4.53 27.18 16.76
C LYS A 515 3.59 26.05 16.39
N THR A 516 4.04 24.81 16.45
CA THR A 516 3.20 23.61 16.37
C THR A 516 2.15 23.63 17.46
N THR A 517 0.87 23.58 17.09
CA THR A 517 -0.23 23.45 18.05
C THR A 517 -0.58 22.00 18.33
N TRP A 518 -0.45 21.13 17.33
CA TRP A 518 -0.63 19.68 17.40
C TRP A 518 0.00 19.05 16.15
N ARG A 519 0.28 17.75 16.24
CA ARG A 519 0.84 16.94 15.17
C ARG A 519 0.31 15.51 15.27
N ARG A 520 0.10 14.86 14.13
CA ARG A 520 -0.16 13.42 13.97
C ARG A 520 0.95 12.84 13.11
N ASP A 521 1.48 11.70 13.51
CA ASP A 521 2.67 11.06 12.94
C ASP A 521 2.34 9.61 12.56
N GLY A 522 3.26 8.95 11.86
CA GLY A 522 3.13 7.54 11.49
C GLY A 522 1.97 7.26 10.54
N VAL A 523 1.29 6.14 10.76
CA VAL A 523 0.09 5.73 10.02
C VAL A 523 -1.15 6.58 10.32
N ALA A 524 -1.07 7.56 11.23
CA ALA A 524 -2.20 8.44 11.52
C ALA A 524 -2.30 9.65 10.55
N ALA A 525 -1.40 9.75 9.57
CA ALA A 525 -1.32 10.83 8.61
C ALA A 525 -1.01 10.31 7.20
N SER A 526 -1.28 11.15 6.19
CA SER A 526 -0.85 10.89 4.82
C SER A 526 0.56 11.47 4.60
N PRO A 527 1.45 10.76 3.89
CA PRO A 527 2.75 11.29 3.49
C PRO A 527 2.68 12.52 2.58
N MET A 528 1.56 12.71 1.87
CA MET A 528 1.46 13.74 0.83
C MET A 528 0.18 14.57 0.90
N PHE A 529 -0.99 13.92 0.97
CA PHE A 529 -2.25 14.59 0.68
C PHE A 529 -3.05 14.99 1.92
N GLN A 530 -3.87 16.03 1.80
CA GLN A 530 -4.87 16.40 2.79
C GLN A 530 -6.00 17.17 2.12
N GLN A 531 -7.18 17.13 2.74
CA GLN A 531 -8.32 17.95 2.37
C GLN A 531 -8.77 18.76 3.58
N VAL A 532 -8.69 20.09 3.49
CA VAL A 532 -9.26 20.99 4.49
C VAL A 532 -10.66 21.40 4.07
N TYR A 533 -11.63 21.31 4.98
CA TYR A 533 -13.01 21.72 4.73
C TYR A 533 -13.69 22.28 5.97
N ARG A 534 -14.76 23.06 5.76
CA ARG A 534 -15.55 23.65 6.84
C ARG A 534 -16.95 23.05 6.91
N SER A 535 -17.36 22.60 8.09
CA SER A 535 -18.70 22.09 8.36
C SER A 535 -19.22 22.57 9.71
N GLY A 536 -20.48 23.04 9.76
CA GLY A 536 -21.09 23.53 11.00
C GLY A 536 -20.31 24.64 11.71
N GLY A 537 -19.55 25.45 10.96
CA GLY A 537 -18.68 26.49 11.51
C GLY A 537 -17.36 26.00 12.12
N THR A 538 -17.03 24.72 11.96
CA THR A 538 -15.76 24.11 12.40
C THR A 538 -14.93 23.71 11.18
N ASP A 539 -13.61 23.95 11.24
CA ASP A 539 -12.67 23.51 10.22
C ASP A 539 -12.14 22.11 10.56
N TYR A 540 -12.11 21.26 9.56
CA TYR A 540 -11.66 19.88 9.61
C TYR A 540 -10.55 19.67 8.57
N VAL A 541 -9.71 18.68 8.84
CA VAL A 541 -8.74 18.16 7.88
C VAL A 541 -8.95 16.65 7.78
N ARG A 542 -9.02 16.17 6.54
CA ARG A 542 -9.19 14.76 6.20
C ARG A 542 -7.99 14.27 5.41
N VAL A 543 -7.55 13.05 5.69
CA VAL A 543 -6.43 12.37 5.02
C VAL A 543 -6.81 10.92 4.75
N VAL A 544 -6.17 10.30 3.75
CA VAL A 544 -6.11 8.85 3.59
C VAL A 544 -4.72 8.39 4.02
N ASP A 545 -4.64 7.55 5.03
CA ASP A 545 -3.37 6.99 5.48
C ASP A 545 -2.93 5.80 4.63
N GLN A 546 -1.70 5.30 4.86
CA GLN A 546 -1.14 4.17 4.11
C GLN A 546 -1.70 2.81 4.52
N GLY A 547 -2.37 2.72 5.66
CA GLY A 547 -3.23 1.58 6.01
C GLY A 547 -4.62 1.69 5.38
N GLN A 548 -4.81 2.54 4.36
CA GLN A 548 -6.07 2.70 3.63
C GLN A 548 -7.26 3.09 4.54
N ASN A 549 -7.04 4.00 5.49
CA ASN A 549 -8.12 4.55 6.31
C ASN A 549 -8.31 6.04 6.05
N VAL A 550 -9.57 6.46 5.94
CA VAL A 550 -9.93 7.87 5.94
C VAL A 550 -9.99 8.37 7.37
N ARG A 551 -9.11 9.30 7.72
CA ARG A 551 -9.08 9.93 9.05
C ARG A 551 -9.51 11.39 8.97
N THR A 552 -10.33 11.81 9.92
CA THR A 552 -10.79 13.21 10.02
C THR A 552 -10.42 13.79 11.38
N TYR A 553 -9.73 14.94 11.37
CA TYR A 553 -9.33 15.67 12.56
C TYR A 553 -9.93 17.09 12.57
N THR A 554 -10.19 17.64 13.76
CA THR A 554 -10.48 19.07 13.88
C THR A 554 -9.21 19.89 13.67
N VAL A 555 -9.22 20.91 12.81
CA VAL A 555 -8.05 21.77 12.56
C VAL A 555 -7.59 22.49 13.82
N ALA A 556 -8.51 22.90 14.70
CA ALA A 556 -8.16 23.68 15.89
C ALA A 556 -7.38 22.91 16.98
N ARG A 557 -7.51 21.57 17.05
CA ARG A 557 -6.95 20.76 18.16
C ARG A 557 -6.34 19.43 17.74
N GLY A 558 -6.44 19.04 16.48
CA GLY A 558 -5.99 17.72 16.02
C GLY A 558 -6.76 16.55 16.63
N LYS A 559 -7.94 16.80 17.23
CA LYS A 559 -8.78 15.73 17.79
C LYS A 559 -9.40 14.94 16.65
N GLU A 560 -9.18 13.63 16.64
CA GLU A 560 -9.81 12.70 15.70
C GLU A 560 -11.33 12.67 15.92
N LYS A 561 -12.06 12.65 14.81
CA LYS A 561 -13.52 12.74 14.76
C LYS A 561 -14.15 11.55 14.05
N GLY A 562 -13.44 10.96 13.11
CA GLY A 562 -13.86 9.79 12.40
C GLY A 562 -12.65 9.05 11.84
N LEU A 563 -12.78 7.73 11.85
CA LEU A 563 -11.91 6.79 11.19
C LEU A 563 -12.83 5.87 10.39
N THR A 564 -12.61 5.82 9.08
CA THR A 564 -13.36 4.97 8.16
C THR A 564 -12.35 4.07 7.46
N PRO A 565 -12.30 2.77 7.80
CA PRO A 565 -11.48 1.84 7.05
C PRO A 565 -12.05 1.68 5.64
N LEU A 566 -11.17 1.74 4.64
CA LEU A 566 -11.50 1.34 3.27
C LEU A 566 -11.16 -0.13 3.12
N GLN A 567 -11.87 -0.85 2.24
CA GLN A 567 -11.55 -2.24 1.92
C GLN A 567 -10.24 -2.27 1.13
N GLY A 568 -9.12 -2.29 1.84
CA GLY A 568 -7.77 -2.48 1.29
C GLY A 568 -7.50 -3.94 0.96
N ASP A 569 -6.25 -4.36 1.11
CA ASP A 569 -5.85 -5.74 0.88
C ASP A 569 -6.44 -6.63 1.97
N LEU A 570 -7.09 -7.72 1.54
CA LEU A 570 -7.63 -8.76 2.40
C LEU A 570 -6.69 -9.96 2.34
N SER A 571 -5.89 -10.12 3.39
CA SER A 571 -4.78 -11.10 3.43
C SER A 571 -5.08 -12.28 4.35
N PHE A 572 -6.05 -12.13 5.24
CA PHE A 572 -6.48 -13.15 6.20
C PHE A 572 -7.99 -13.31 6.12
N ALA A 573 -8.45 -14.56 6.09
CA ALA A 573 -9.87 -14.87 6.13
C ALA A 573 -10.10 -16.19 6.85
N GLN A 574 -11.26 -16.29 7.48
CA GLN A 574 -11.75 -17.51 8.12
C GLN A 574 -13.21 -17.74 7.75
N ALA A 575 -13.64 -19.00 7.82
CA ALA A 575 -14.99 -19.41 7.53
C ALA A 575 -15.73 -19.92 8.77
N ALA A 576 -16.99 -19.51 8.92
CA ALA A 576 -17.90 -20.00 9.95
C ALA A 576 -19.35 -19.62 9.61
N ASP A 577 -20.35 -20.35 10.11
CA ASP A 577 -21.76 -19.96 10.01
C ASP A 577 -22.06 -18.75 10.93
N LEU A 578 -22.01 -17.53 10.37
CA LEU A 578 -22.13 -16.28 11.11
C LEU A 578 -23.60 -15.80 11.18
N ASP A 579 -24.42 -16.14 10.19
CA ASP A 579 -25.84 -15.75 10.15
C ASP A 579 -26.82 -16.84 10.61
N GLY A 580 -26.33 -18.05 10.88
CA GLY A 580 -27.06 -19.18 11.43
C GLY A 580 -27.89 -19.93 10.39
N ASP A 581 -27.55 -19.84 9.10
CA ASP A 581 -28.25 -20.53 8.02
C ASP A 581 -27.76 -21.97 7.77
N GLY A 582 -26.70 -22.39 8.48
CA GLY A 582 -26.09 -23.71 8.39
C GLY A 582 -25.08 -23.86 7.26
N LYS A 583 -24.61 -22.77 6.65
CA LYS A 583 -23.51 -22.73 5.69
C LYS A 583 -22.44 -21.78 6.16
N ASP A 584 -21.23 -22.00 5.68
CA ASP A 584 -20.11 -21.15 6.06
C ASP A 584 -20.17 -19.79 5.36
N ASP A 585 -20.05 -18.74 6.16
CA ASP A 585 -19.81 -17.37 5.76
C ASP A 585 -18.31 -17.06 5.85
N VAL A 586 -17.88 -15.97 5.22
CA VAL A 586 -16.46 -15.59 5.18
C VAL A 586 -16.27 -14.27 5.88
N VAL A 587 -15.35 -14.24 6.85
CA VAL A 587 -14.85 -13.00 7.46
C VAL A 587 -13.40 -12.77 7.04
N ALA A 588 -13.05 -11.54 6.69
CA ALA A 588 -11.69 -11.20 6.25
C ALA A 588 -11.22 -9.80 6.70
N GLY A 589 -9.90 -9.65 6.77
CA GLY A 589 -9.20 -8.40 7.05
C GLY A 589 -7.79 -8.37 6.47
N GLY A 590 -7.11 -7.23 6.58
CA GLY A 590 -5.71 -7.10 6.19
C GLY A 590 -5.17 -5.69 6.41
N SER A 591 -4.83 -4.97 5.33
CA SER A 591 -4.03 -3.74 5.41
C SER A 591 -4.72 -2.51 6.01
N SER A 592 -6.01 -2.60 6.35
CA SER A 592 -6.76 -1.52 7.00
C SER A 592 -7.25 -1.90 8.38
N HIS A 593 -7.83 -0.93 9.09
CA HIS A 593 -8.49 -1.16 10.37
C HIS A 593 -9.86 -1.85 10.24
N GLY A 594 -10.23 -2.32 9.04
CA GLY A 594 -11.53 -2.91 8.77
C GLY A 594 -11.51 -4.42 8.80
N VAL A 595 -12.62 -4.99 9.27
CA VAL A 595 -12.95 -6.42 9.16
C VAL A 595 -14.34 -6.51 8.54
N TRP A 596 -14.52 -7.37 7.54
CA TRP A 596 -15.79 -7.52 6.82
C TRP A 596 -16.21 -8.98 6.81
N ALA A 597 -17.52 -9.20 6.88
CA ALA A 597 -18.12 -10.53 6.71
C ALA A 597 -19.08 -10.55 5.52
N TRP A 598 -19.07 -11.61 4.74
CA TRP A 598 -19.97 -11.84 3.61
C TRP A 598 -20.60 -13.21 3.68
N THR A 599 -21.81 -13.34 3.15
CA THR A 599 -22.44 -14.66 3.09
C THR A 599 -21.72 -15.55 2.09
N GLY A 600 -21.37 -16.79 2.44
CA GLY A 600 -20.57 -17.67 1.58
C GLY A 600 -21.21 -17.88 0.21
N ARG A 601 -22.52 -18.21 0.21
CA ARG A 601 -23.32 -18.38 -1.01
C ARG A 601 -23.28 -17.18 -1.96
N SER A 602 -23.15 -15.96 -1.44
CA SER A 602 -23.14 -14.75 -2.26
C SER A 602 -21.82 -14.59 -3.05
N LEU A 603 -20.73 -15.10 -2.48
CA LEU A 603 -19.42 -15.15 -3.12
C LEU A 603 -19.40 -16.17 -4.27
N VAL A 604 -20.04 -17.33 -4.09
CA VAL A 604 -20.18 -18.36 -5.13
C VAL A 604 -21.13 -17.93 -6.25
N THR A 605 -22.21 -17.22 -5.92
CA THR A 605 -23.19 -16.77 -6.92
C THR A 605 -22.77 -15.49 -7.67
N GLY A 606 -21.68 -14.85 -7.24
CA GLY A 606 -21.08 -13.71 -7.92
C GLY A 606 -21.66 -12.33 -7.56
N THR A 607 -22.44 -12.24 -6.49
CA THR A 607 -22.97 -10.96 -5.99
C THR A 607 -22.73 -10.88 -4.49
N PRO A 608 -21.50 -10.56 -4.05
CA PRO A 608 -21.13 -10.54 -2.63
C PRO A 608 -22.11 -9.70 -1.81
N LYS A 609 -22.60 -10.28 -0.72
CA LYS A 609 -23.53 -9.66 0.21
C LYS A 609 -22.86 -9.57 1.58
N GLU A 610 -22.52 -8.35 1.97
CA GLU A 610 -21.98 -8.06 3.29
C GLU A 610 -23.03 -8.39 4.37
N LEU A 611 -22.60 -9.10 5.41
CA LEU A 611 -23.35 -9.32 6.64
C LEU A 611 -23.16 -8.15 7.60
N TRP A 612 -21.90 -7.83 7.87
CA TRP A 612 -21.49 -6.72 8.72
C TRP A 612 -20.06 -6.30 8.39
N ARG A 613 -19.66 -5.16 8.96
CA ARG A 613 -18.27 -4.70 9.01
C ARG A 613 -17.95 -4.14 10.38
N ALA A 614 -16.70 -4.27 10.81
CA ALA A 614 -16.19 -3.77 12.09
C ALA A 614 -14.93 -2.93 11.89
N THR A 615 -14.60 -2.12 12.91
CA THR A 615 -13.37 -1.34 12.96
C THR A 615 -12.55 -1.78 14.18
N VAL A 616 -11.30 -2.19 13.92
CA VAL A 616 -10.33 -2.67 14.90
C VAL A 616 -9.17 -1.67 15.07
N PRO A 617 -8.37 -1.73 16.15
CA PRO A 617 -7.39 -0.69 16.47
C PRO A 617 -6.05 -0.81 15.73
N GLY A 618 -5.99 -1.48 14.58
CA GLY A 618 -4.77 -1.63 13.79
C GLY A 618 -5.00 -2.44 12.51
N GLU A 619 -3.94 -2.64 11.72
CA GLU A 619 -3.94 -3.59 10.61
C GLU A 619 -4.19 -5.01 11.11
N VAL A 620 -4.89 -5.82 10.32
CA VAL A 620 -5.23 -7.19 10.66
C VAL A 620 -4.14 -8.13 10.17
N HIS A 621 -3.55 -8.87 11.10
CA HIS A 621 -2.49 -9.84 10.85
C HIS A 621 -2.95 -11.30 11.00
N ASP A 622 -4.16 -11.51 11.50
CA ASP A 622 -4.76 -12.84 11.66
C ASP A 622 -6.26 -12.73 11.94
N VAL A 623 -7.02 -13.74 11.52
CA VAL A 623 -8.46 -13.87 11.78
C VAL A 623 -8.76 -15.33 12.11
N GLU A 624 -9.31 -15.56 13.30
CA GLU A 624 -9.73 -16.88 13.78
C GLU A 624 -11.20 -16.84 14.21
N THR A 625 -11.82 -18.02 14.34
CA THR A 625 -13.20 -18.16 14.81
C THR A 625 -13.30 -19.24 15.88
N GLY A 626 -14.12 -19.02 16.91
CA GLY A 626 -14.37 -20.01 17.97
C GLY A 626 -15.45 -19.58 18.96
N ASP A 627 -15.98 -20.51 19.75
CA ASP A 627 -17.03 -20.25 20.76
C ASP A 627 -16.38 -19.86 22.09
N VAL A 628 -15.87 -18.64 22.16
CA VAL A 628 -15.16 -18.15 23.35
C VAL A 628 -16.12 -17.85 24.49
N ASN A 629 -17.38 -17.54 24.18
CA ASN A 629 -18.38 -17.17 25.18
C ASN A 629 -19.17 -18.38 25.74
N GLY A 630 -19.21 -19.50 25.02
CA GLY A 630 -19.84 -20.76 25.37
C GLY A 630 -21.35 -20.81 25.07
N ASP A 631 -21.83 -20.09 24.05
CA ASP A 631 -23.24 -20.07 23.65
C ASP A 631 -23.57 -20.97 22.45
N GLY A 632 -22.57 -21.67 21.92
CA GLY A 632 -22.67 -22.55 20.77
C GLY A 632 -22.62 -21.83 19.43
N LYS A 633 -22.23 -20.55 19.38
CA LYS A 633 -22.02 -19.78 18.16
C LYS A 633 -20.57 -19.27 18.10
N PRO A 634 -20.00 -19.14 16.89
CA PRO A 634 -18.64 -18.65 16.76
C PRO A 634 -18.58 -17.12 16.93
N GLU A 635 -17.62 -16.67 17.73
CA GLU A 635 -17.07 -15.32 17.68
C GLU A 635 -15.97 -15.22 16.61
N VAL A 636 -15.62 -13.99 16.22
CA VAL A 636 -14.46 -13.69 15.39
C VAL A 636 -13.37 -13.05 16.24
N ILE A 637 -12.16 -13.61 16.21
CA ILE A 637 -11.00 -13.15 16.96
C ILE A 637 -9.98 -12.60 15.97
N VAL A 638 -9.54 -11.37 16.19
CA VAL A 638 -8.72 -10.62 15.23
C VAL A 638 -7.42 -10.18 15.89
N ALA A 639 -6.28 -10.55 15.31
CA ALA A 639 -4.99 -9.95 15.64
C ALA A 639 -4.87 -8.60 14.90
N ALA A 640 -4.89 -7.50 15.64
CA ALA A 640 -4.96 -6.14 15.10
C ALA A 640 -3.79 -5.27 15.59
N ASP A 641 -2.64 -5.41 14.93
CA ASP A 641 -1.35 -4.75 15.21
C ASP A 641 -0.86 -4.90 16.66
N THR A 642 -1.41 -4.12 17.59
CA THR A 642 -1.02 -4.11 19.01
C THR A 642 -2.13 -4.56 19.97
N ALA A 643 -3.23 -5.09 19.45
CA ALA A 643 -4.32 -5.62 20.24
C ALA A 643 -4.98 -6.85 19.60
N THR A 644 -5.62 -7.66 20.42
CA THR A 644 -6.53 -8.72 19.95
C THR A 644 -7.97 -8.28 20.18
N VAL A 645 -8.81 -8.36 19.17
CA VAL A 645 -10.22 -7.97 19.25
C VAL A 645 -11.11 -9.20 19.13
N VAL A 646 -12.06 -9.34 20.04
CA VAL A 646 -13.13 -10.35 19.94
C VAL A 646 -14.39 -9.64 19.48
N LEU A 647 -14.94 -10.10 18.37
CA LEU A 647 -16.17 -9.60 17.76
C LEU A 647 -17.26 -10.66 17.90
N ASP A 648 -18.49 -10.21 18.14
CA ASP A 648 -19.68 -11.05 17.99
C ASP A 648 -19.80 -11.48 16.52
N GLY A 649 -19.82 -12.79 16.26
CA GLY A 649 -19.76 -13.31 14.90
C GLY A 649 -20.96 -12.92 14.03
N ALA A 650 -22.13 -12.71 14.62
CA ALA A 650 -23.34 -12.38 13.88
C ALA A 650 -23.49 -10.88 13.56
N THR A 651 -22.89 -10.01 14.37
CA THR A 651 -23.09 -8.56 14.29
C THR A 651 -21.83 -7.75 14.03
N GLY A 652 -20.65 -8.34 14.19
CA GLY A 652 -19.36 -7.64 14.12
C GLY A 652 -19.14 -6.66 15.28
N THR A 653 -19.95 -6.71 16.34
CA THR A 653 -19.80 -5.79 17.47
C THR A 653 -18.63 -6.20 18.34
N VAL A 654 -17.82 -5.23 18.77
CA VAL A 654 -16.68 -5.49 19.66
C VAL A 654 -17.18 -5.94 21.03
N LEU A 655 -16.90 -7.18 21.40
CA LEU A 655 -17.18 -7.76 22.71
C LEU A 655 -16.08 -7.42 23.71
N THR A 656 -14.81 -7.57 23.29
CA THR A 656 -13.65 -7.19 24.09
C THR A 656 -12.46 -6.81 23.22
N THR A 657 -11.54 -6.04 23.80
CA THR A 657 -10.24 -5.72 23.22
C THR A 657 -9.18 -6.02 24.26
N ILE A 658 -8.27 -6.93 23.93
CA ILE A 658 -7.13 -7.32 24.74
C ILE A 658 -5.94 -6.49 24.27
N ASP A 659 -5.45 -5.63 25.15
CA ASP A 659 -4.29 -4.77 24.89
C ASP A 659 -3.00 -5.62 24.92
N GLY A 660 -2.23 -5.61 23.83
CA GLY A 660 -0.94 -6.28 23.73
C GLY A 660 0.19 -5.53 24.42
N GLY A 661 -0.07 -4.38 25.05
CA GLY A 661 0.94 -3.59 25.75
C GLY A 661 1.98 -2.97 24.81
N GLY A 662 1.60 -2.74 23.56
CA GLY A 662 2.47 -2.24 22.49
C GLY A 662 3.32 -3.32 21.81
N GLN A 663 3.14 -4.60 22.14
CA GLN A 663 3.75 -5.71 21.40
C GLN A 663 3.05 -5.92 20.05
N TYR A 664 3.80 -6.40 19.06
CA TYR A 664 3.26 -6.80 17.77
C TYR A 664 2.51 -8.13 17.92
N ILE A 665 1.21 -8.13 17.64
CA ILE A 665 0.37 -9.32 17.67
C ILE A 665 0.23 -9.83 16.24
N ARG A 666 1.08 -10.80 15.92
CA ARG A 666 1.19 -11.47 14.61
C ARG A 666 0.10 -12.50 14.37
N SER A 667 -0.33 -13.21 15.41
CA SER A 667 -1.27 -14.33 15.30
C SER A 667 -2.04 -14.52 16.58
N VAL A 668 -3.09 -15.32 16.53
CA VAL A 668 -3.84 -15.81 17.69
C VAL A 668 -4.15 -17.29 17.53
N THR A 669 -4.37 -18.00 18.63
CA THR A 669 -4.87 -19.38 18.61
C THR A 669 -6.13 -19.43 19.45
N VAL A 670 -7.20 -20.03 18.92
CA VAL A 670 -8.50 -20.14 19.60
C VAL A 670 -8.83 -21.61 19.84
N ALA A 671 -8.94 -22.01 21.10
CA ALA A 671 -9.25 -23.39 21.48
C ALA A 671 -9.65 -23.51 22.96
N ASP A 672 -10.49 -24.49 23.30
CA ASP A 672 -10.76 -24.92 24.68
C ASP A 672 -9.52 -25.62 25.29
N VAL A 673 -8.60 -24.81 25.81
CA VAL A 673 -7.35 -25.30 26.40
C VAL A 673 -7.54 -25.77 27.84
N ASN A 674 -8.61 -25.32 28.51
CA ASN A 674 -8.84 -25.61 29.92
C ASN A 674 -9.85 -26.75 30.16
N GLY A 675 -10.61 -27.14 29.14
CA GLY A 675 -11.59 -28.23 29.13
C GLY A 675 -12.95 -27.85 29.73
N ASP A 676 -13.32 -26.57 29.75
CA ASP A 676 -14.61 -26.10 30.29
C ASP A 676 -15.71 -25.94 29.24
N GLY A 677 -15.41 -26.25 27.97
CA GLY A 677 -16.33 -26.14 26.85
C GLY A 677 -16.45 -24.72 26.30
N LYS A 678 -15.47 -23.85 26.57
CA LYS A 678 -15.33 -22.52 25.98
C LYS A 678 -13.93 -22.38 25.42
N ASP A 679 -13.83 -21.72 24.28
CA ASP A 679 -12.52 -21.45 23.71
C ASP A 679 -11.82 -20.30 24.45
N GLU A 680 -10.53 -20.49 24.73
CA GLU A 680 -9.63 -19.41 25.13
C GLU A 680 -8.94 -18.79 23.91
N VAL A 681 -8.52 -17.54 24.07
CA VAL A 681 -7.69 -16.83 23.10
C VAL A 681 -6.25 -16.83 23.60
N VAL A 682 -5.37 -17.55 22.89
CA VAL A 682 -3.93 -17.62 23.18
C VAL A 682 -3.19 -16.64 22.27
N VAL A 683 -2.42 -15.75 22.88
CA VAL A 683 -1.70 -14.66 22.19
C VAL A 683 -0.19 -14.81 22.40
N PRO A 684 0.57 -15.12 21.35
CA PRO A 684 2.04 -15.18 21.39
C PRO A 684 2.66 -13.82 21.08
N THR A 685 3.50 -13.32 22.00
CA THR A 685 4.28 -12.07 21.85
C THR A 685 5.66 -12.26 22.51
N ASP A 686 6.01 -11.44 23.50
CA ASP A 686 7.17 -11.60 24.40
C ASP A 686 6.98 -12.74 25.42
N ALA A 687 5.72 -13.10 25.65
CA ALA A 687 5.27 -14.22 26.46
C ALA A 687 4.03 -14.83 25.81
N LEU A 688 3.70 -16.07 26.19
CA LEU A 688 2.48 -16.73 25.76
C LEU A 688 1.40 -16.50 26.81
N ARG A 689 0.26 -15.92 26.41
CA ARG A 689 -0.83 -15.55 27.34
C ARG A 689 -2.16 -16.09 26.83
N ALA A 690 -2.95 -16.68 27.72
CA ALA A 690 -4.32 -17.12 27.42
C ALA A 690 -5.33 -16.20 28.09
N TYR A 691 -6.41 -15.87 27.37
CA TYR A 691 -7.47 -14.99 27.83
C TYR A 691 -8.84 -15.64 27.64
N ASP A 692 -9.77 -15.32 28.55
CA ASP A 692 -11.18 -15.64 28.36
C ASP A 692 -11.88 -14.64 27.42
N ALA A 693 -13.14 -14.90 27.06
CA ALA A 693 -13.95 -14.01 26.22
C ALA A 693 -14.15 -12.58 26.76
N ARG A 694 -13.83 -12.30 28.02
CA ARG A 694 -13.87 -10.95 28.62
C ARG A 694 -12.51 -10.26 28.58
N GLY A 695 -11.51 -10.88 27.95
CA GLY A 695 -10.13 -10.41 27.92
C GLY A 695 -9.43 -10.51 29.27
N ARG A 696 -9.89 -11.39 30.17
CA ARG A 696 -9.19 -11.63 31.44
C ARG A 696 -8.15 -12.72 31.24
N GLU A 697 -6.92 -12.42 31.62
CA GLU A 697 -5.83 -13.40 31.60
C GLU A 697 -6.21 -14.61 32.47
N VAL A 698 -6.17 -15.79 31.86
CA VAL A 698 -6.35 -17.10 32.50
C VAL A 698 -5.00 -17.56 33.06
N TRP A 699 -3.95 -17.49 32.23
CA TRP A 699 -2.56 -17.73 32.61
C TRP A 699 -1.62 -17.02 31.63
N ALA A 700 -0.37 -16.86 32.07
CA ALA A 700 0.74 -16.38 31.27
C ALA A 700 1.98 -17.24 31.51
N TYR A 701 2.72 -17.52 30.45
CA TYR A 701 3.99 -18.21 30.47
C TYR A 701 5.07 -17.34 29.83
N ALA A 702 6.12 -17.04 30.60
CA ALA A 702 7.31 -16.36 30.11
C ALA A 702 8.48 -17.35 30.06
N ALA A 703 9.33 -17.21 29.05
CA ALA A 703 10.56 -18.00 28.96
C ALA A 703 11.43 -17.78 30.22
N PRO A 704 12.30 -18.76 30.57
CA PRO A 704 13.22 -18.60 31.69
C PRO A 704 14.04 -17.32 31.57
N ALA A 705 14.26 -16.61 32.68
CA ALA A 705 14.97 -15.32 32.66
C ALA A 705 16.39 -15.37 32.03
N ALA A 706 17.00 -16.55 31.98
CA ALA A 706 18.29 -16.77 31.31
C ALA A 706 18.21 -16.67 29.77
N ALA A 707 17.02 -16.78 29.17
CA ALA A 707 16.80 -16.65 27.74
C ALA A 707 16.86 -15.19 27.26
N GLY A 708 16.76 -14.22 28.19
CA GLY A 708 16.70 -12.80 27.85
C GLY A 708 15.38 -12.42 27.18
N ASP A 709 15.43 -11.41 26.31
CA ASP A 709 14.28 -10.98 25.52
C ASP A 709 14.03 -12.01 24.41
N VAL A 710 12.81 -12.54 24.35
CA VAL A 710 12.41 -13.57 23.38
C VAL A 710 11.13 -13.15 22.66
N VAL A 711 10.88 -13.80 21.53
CA VAL A 711 9.64 -13.74 20.77
C VAL A 711 9.10 -15.15 20.60
N PHE A 712 7.79 -15.34 20.84
CA PHE A 712 7.12 -16.62 20.70
C PHE A 712 6.56 -16.81 19.29
N SER A 713 6.59 -18.06 18.82
CA SER A 713 5.89 -18.49 17.61
C SER A 713 4.38 -18.55 17.82
N ASP A 714 3.65 -18.79 16.73
CA ASP A 714 2.29 -19.33 16.80
C ASP A 714 2.22 -20.56 17.72
N ALA A 715 1.08 -20.71 18.38
CA ALA A 715 0.81 -21.83 19.27
C ALA A 715 -0.14 -22.82 18.60
N VAL A 716 -0.02 -24.09 18.99
CA VAL A 716 -0.96 -25.14 18.60
C VAL A 716 -1.37 -25.94 19.83
N THR A 717 -2.57 -26.52 19.81
CA THR A 717 -3.11 -27.24 20.96
C THR A 717 -3.30 -28.71 20.66
N GLY A 718 -3.07 -29.57 21.65
CA GLY A 718 -3.32 -31.01 21.55
C GLY A 718 -3.08 -31.72 22.88
N ASP A 719 -3.84 -32.79 23.15
CA ASP A 719 -3.75 -33.55 24.40
C ASP A 719 -3.92 -32.72 25.69
N GLY A 720 -4.73 -31.66 25.64
CA GLY A 720 -4.90 -30.72 26.76
C GLY A 720 -3.66 -29.86 27.04
N GLN A 721 -2.75 -29.77 26.07
CA GLN A 721 -1.54 -28.97 26.14
C GLN A 721 -1.55 -27.87 25.08
N VAL A 722 -0.81 -26.80 25.38
CA VAL A 722 -0.46 -25.75 24.42
C VAL A 722 1.03 -25.88 24.09
N TYR A 723 1.32 -26.07 22.82
CA TYR A 723 2.69 -26.18 22.28
C TYR A 723 3.07 -24.89 21.58
N ALA A 724 4.26 -24.38 21.87
CA ALA A 724 4.84 -23.21 21.21
C ALA A 724 6.36 -23.28 21.25
N GLN A 725 7.04 -22.49 20.43
CA GLN A 725 8.48 -22.27 20.53
C GLN A 725 8.78 -20.78 20.68
N TYR A 726 9.99 -20.47 21.13
CA TYR A 726 10.48 -19.11 21.23
C TYR A 726 11.93 -19.02 20.79
N ALA A 727 12.33 -17.84 20.34
CA ALA A 727 13.70 -17.50 19.98
C ALA A 727 14.07 -16.14 20.58
N SER A 728 15.36 -15.88 20.79
CA SER A 728 15.85 -14.55 21.16
C SER A 728 15.36 -13.50 20.15
N ALA A 729 14.95 -12.34 20.65
CA ALA A 729 14.69 -11.20 19.78
C ALA A 729 15.98 -10.86 18.99
N GLY A 730 15.87 -10.75 17.67
CA GLY A 730 17.02 -10.53 16.79
C GLY A 730 17.89 -11.77 16.56
N ALA A 731 17.39 -13.00 16.81
CA ALA A 731 18.18 -14.25 16.79
C ALA A 731 19.18 -14.38 15.63
N LEU A 732 18.78 -14.08 14.39
CA LEU A 732 19.62 -14.22 13.19
C LEU A 732 20.77 -13.21 13.12
N SER A 733 20.70 -12.14 13.91
CA SER A 733 21.76 -11.14 14.04
C SER A 733 22.66 -11.38 15.26
N LEU A 734 22.34 -12.36 16.13
CA LEU A 734 23.12 -12.67 17.32
C LEU A 734 24.17 -13.76 17.04
N PRO A 735 25.36 -13.68 17.66
CA PRO A 735 26.38 -14.73 17.55
C PRO A 735 26.01 -16.00 18.34
N ASP A 736 25.18 -15.85 19.37
CA ASP A 736 24.65 -16.89 20.24
C ASP A 736 23.19 -16.51 20.57
N ALA A 737 22.24 -17.11 19.85
CA ALA A 737 20.81 -16.98 20.13
C ALA A 737 20.35 -18.06 21.13
N VAL A 738 19.25 -17.81 21.83
CA VAL A 738 18.53 -18.81 22.61
C VAL A 738 17.28 -19.19 21.84
N GLU A 739 17.01 -20.50 21.75
CA GLU A 739 15.76 -21.04 21.27
C GLU A 739 15.31 -22.22 22.13
N ASN A 740 14.01 -22.39 22.29
CA ASN A 740 13.45 -23.60 22.91
C ASN A 740 11.99 -23.81 22.47
N GLY A 741 11.50 -25.03 22.68
CA GLY A 741 10.09 -25.41 22.54
C GLY A 741 9.51 -25.75 23.90
N VAL A 742 8.22 -25.52 24.08
CA VAL A 742 7.51 -25.77 25.34
C VAL A 742 6.20 -26.49 25.09
N ALA A 743 5.85 -27.39 26.00
CA ALA A 743 4.48 -27.87 26.17
C ALA A 743 3.96 -27.43 27.53
N LEU A 744 2.83 -26.73 27.52
CA LEU A 744 2.21 -26.18 28.71
C LEU A 744 0.89 -26.90 28.99
N ASP A 745 0.58 -27.15 30.27
CA ASP A 745 -0.77 -27.57 30.69
C ASP A 745 -1.77 -26.47 30.30
N GLY A 746 -2.72 -26.78 29.42
CA GLY A 746 -3.61 -25.78 28.83
C GLY A 746 -4.50 -25.07 29.85
N ARG A 747 -4.75 -25.68 31.01
CA ARG A 747 -5.56 -25.09 32.08
C ARG A 747 -4.79 -24.11 32.97
N THR A 748 -3.49 -24.31 33.13
CA THR A 748 -2.69 -23.56 34.12
C THR A 748 -1.51 -22.78 33.52
N GLY A 749 -1.16 -23.04 32.27
CA GLY A 749 0.07 -22.52 31.64
C GLY A 749 1.35 -23.06 32.27
N ALA A 750 1.26 -24.12 33.10
CA ALA A 750 2.42 -24.71 33.73
C ALA A 750 3.23 -25.53 32.73
N GLU A 751 4.54 -25.35 32.73
CA GLU A 751 5.46 -26.13 31.90
C GLU A 751 5.39 -27.63 32.26
N ASN A 752 5.02 -28.46 31.29
CA ASN A 752 5.08 -29.91 31.39
C ASN A 752 6.47 -30.42 30.99
N TRP A 753 7.03 -29.89 29.90
CA TRP A 753 8.37 -30.19 29.42
C TRP A 753 8.89 -29.11 28.45
N THR A 754 10.21 -29.08 28.25
CA THR A 754 10.93 -28.25 27.26
C THR A 754 11.63 -29.11 26.22
N ALA A 755 11.79 -28.60 25.00
CA ALA A 755 12.37 -29.36 23.88
C ALA A 755 13.90 -29.52 24.00
N ASP A 756 14.58 -28.50 24.52
CA ASP A 756 16.03 -28.39 24.63
C ASP A 756 16.75 -28.83 23.33
N PRO A 757 16.51 -28.12 22.20
CA PRO A 757 16.95 -28.58 20.90
C PRO A 757 18.47 -28.52 20.76
N VAL A 758 19.02 -29.44 19.94
CA VAL A 758 20.45 -29.53 19.66
C VAL A 758 20.67 -29.44 18.17
N ALA A 759 21.64 -28.64 17.74
CA ALA A 759 21.95 -28.48 16.33
C ALA A 759 22.26 -29.84 15.66
N PRO A 760 21.74 -30.08 14.44
CA PRO A 760 22.04 -31.30 13.71
C PRO A 760 23.54 -31.38 13.40
N ALA A 761 24.07 -32.60 13.25
CA ALA A 761 25.48 -32.82 12.95
C ALA A 761 25.97 -32.14 11.65
N GLY A 762 25.05 -31.80 10.75
CA GLY A 762 25.33 -31.05 9.51
C GLY A 762 25.40 -29.53 9.66
N ALA A 763 25.15 -28.98 10.85
CA ALA A 763 25.30 -27.54 11.11
C ALA A 763 26.77 -27.13 11.04
N ALA A 764 27.08 -26.11 10.25
CA ALA A 764 28.43 -25.69 9.91
C ALA A 764 29.26 -25.23 11.12
N ASP A 765 28.61 -24.66 12.12
CA ASP A 765 29.20 -24.19 13.38
C ASP A 765 28.74 -24.99 14.60
N GLY A 766 27.94 -26.05 14.38
CA GLY A 766 27.37 -26.87 15.45
C GLY A 766 26.34 -26.14 16.31
N LYS A 767 25.72 -25.07 15.79
CA LYS A 767 24.74 -24.25 16.51
C LYS A 767 23.40 -24.15 15.79
N LEU A 768 22.39 -23.82 16.58
CA LEU A 768 21.13 -23.25 16.13
C LEU A 768 21.21 -21.72 16.23
N HIS A 769 20.39 -21.03 15.45
CA HIS A 769 20.40 -19.58 15.25
C HIS A 769 18.99 -18.98 15.45
N GLY A 770 18.17 -19.61 16.30
CA GLY A 770 16.77 -19.26 16.51
C GLY A 770 15.76 -20.29 16.00
N ALA A 771 14.50 -19.86 15.93
CA ALA A 771 13.34 -20.67 15.59
C ALA A 771 12.39 -19.86 14.69
N LEU A 772 11.56 -20.53 13.88
CA LEU A 772 10.53 -19.82 13.09
C LEU A 772 9.41 -19.29 14.00
N LEU A 773 8.70 -18.26 13.54
CA LEU A 773 7.59 -17.66 14.27
C LEU A 773 6.21 -17.96 13.68
N ARG A 774 6.12 -18.28 12.39
CA ARG A 774 4.85 -18.52 11.68
C ARG A 774 4.79 -19.95 11.17
N ASN A 775 3.65 -20.62 11.38
CA ASN A 775 3.43 -22.03 11.04
C ASN A 775 4.56 -22.91 11.55
N ALA A 776 5.06 -22.57 12.74
CA ALA A 776 6.35 -23.01 13.22
C ALA A 776 6.23 -24.31 14.04
N VAL A 777 5.06 -24.53 14.62
CA VAL A 777 4.72 -25.71 15.43
C VAL A 777 3.48 -26.36 14.82
N PHE A 778 3.43 -27.69 14.81
CA PHE A 778 2.26 -28.42 14.30
C PHE A 778 1.99 -29.68 15.14
N ALA A 779 0.74 -29.87 15.55
CA ALA A 779 0.29 -31.04 16.28
C ALA A 779 -0.97 -31.60 15.61
N SER A 780 -1.06 -32.93 15.49
CA SER A 780 -2.24 -33.60 14.94
C SER A 780 -2.27 -35.06 15.38
N PRO A 781 -3.45 -35.61 15.70
CA PRO A 781 -3.62 -37.04 16.01
C PRO A 781 -3.22 -37.96 14.87
N ASN A 782 -3.09 -37.44 13.65
CA ASN A 782 -2.77 -38.22 12.46
C ASN A 782 -1.26 -38.42 12.25
N ILE A 783 -0.40 -37.67 12.96
CA ILE A 783 1.05 -37.74 12.76
C ILE A 783 1.52 -39.18 13.05
N PRO A 784 2.29 -39.82 12.15
CA PRO A 784 2.61 -41.26 12.23
C PRO A 784 3.68 -41.59 13.28
N TYR A 785 3.87 -40.71 14.26
CA TYR A 785 4.85 -40.80 15.35
C TYR A 785 4.12 -40.71 16.70
N ALA A 786 4.73 -41.25 17.76
CA ALA A 786 4.21 -41.19 19.13
C ALA A 786 2.74 -41.64 19.29
N ASP A 787 2.28 -42.63 18.51
CA ASP A 787 0.89 -43.10 18.51
C ASP A 787 -0.15 -41.98 18.28
N GLY A 788 0.18 -40.98 17.44
CA GLY A 788 -0.68 -39.83 17.16
C GLY A 788 -0.50 -38.65 18.13
N HIS A 789 0.36 -38.78 19.14
CA HIS A 789 0.62 -37.70 20.10
C HIS A 789 1.82 -36.83 19.72
N ALA A 790 2.28 -36.88 18.48
CA ALA A 790 3.50 -36.18 18.08
C ALA A 790 3.24 -34.69 17.81
N VAL A 791 4.30 -33.90 17.98
CA VAL A 791 4.34 -32.46 17.66
C VAL A 791 5.62 -32.16 16.88
N ALA A 792 5.50 -31.34 15.84
CA ALA A 792 6.60 -30.86 15.04
C ALA A 792 7.03 -29.44 15.48
N TYR A 793 8.34 -29.21 15.54
CA TYR A 793 8.98 -27.91 15.82
C TYR A 793 9.95 -27.54 14.71
N THR A 794 10.28 -26.24 14.61
CA THR A 794 11.14 -25.71 13.54
C THR A 794 12.25 -24.80 14.07
N TRP A 795 13.50 -25.24 13.92
CA TRP A 795 14.70 -24.49 14.31
C TRP A 795 15.42 -23.92 13.08
N ILE A 796 16.33 -22.97 13.28
CA ILE A 796 17.17 -22.43 12.21
C ILE A 796 18.62 -22.84 12.46
N ALA A 797 19.28 -23.43 11.46
CA ALA A 797 20.69 -23.79 11.51
C ALA A 797 21.41 -23.35 10.24
N SER A 798 22.71 -23.04 10.34
CA SER A 798 23.54 -22.77 9.17
C SER A 798 24.04 -24.08 8.58
N ILE A 799 23.58 -24.47 7.38
CA ILE A 799 23.86 -25.78 6.77
C ILE A 799 24.30 -25.60 5.31
N ALA A 800 25.35 -26.30 4.90
CA ALA A 800 25.79 -26.32 3.51
C ALA A 800 24.75 -27.04 2.63
N PRO A 801 24.37 -26.48 1.46
CA PRO A 801 23.37 -27.10 0.59
C PRO A 801 23.81 -28.46 0.02
N ASN A 802 25.11 -28.72 -0.06
CA ASN A 802 25.68 -30.00 -0.46
C ASN A 802 26.91 -30.33 0.37
N THR A 803 26.85 -31.40 1.16
CA THR A 803 27.97 -31.85 2.00
C THR A 803 29.15 -32.43 1.20
N ALA A 804 28.97 -32.67 -0.10
CA ALA A 804 30.03 -33.14 -1.00
C ALA A 804 30.78 -32.00 -1.73
N ASP A 805 30.27 -30.77 -1.65
CA ASP A 805 30.91 -29.60 -2.24
C ASP A 805 31.49 -28.71 -1.15
N GLU A 806 32.79 -28.82 -0.91
CA GLU A 806 33.51 -28.03 0.09
C GLU A 806 33.56 -26.53 -0.25
N SER A 807 33.12 -26.11 -1.45
CA SER A 807 32.99 -24.70 -1.83
C SER A 807 31.62 -24.09 -1.54
N ALA A 808 30.63 -24.92 -1.15
CA ALA A 808 29.28 -24.46 -0.88
C ALA A 808 29.21 -23.66 0.43
N VAL A 809 28.76 -22.42 0.33
CA VAL A 809 28.54 -21.54 1.49
C VAL A 809 27.35 -22.04 2.29
N ALA A 810 27.54 -22.23 3.59
CA ALA A 810 26.44 -22.58 4.50
C ALA A 810 25.40 -21.46 4.54
N THR A 811 24.13 -21.83 4.39
CA THR A 811 23.00 -20.90 4.40
C THR A 811 22.02 -21.28 5.50
N PRO A 812 21.21 -20.32 6.00
CA PRO A 812 20.15 -20.63 6.95
C PRO A 812 19.17 -21.67 6.37
N ARG A 813 18.98 -22.76 7.12
CA ARG A 813 18.01 -23.83 6.83
C ARG A 813 17.11 -24.07 8.02
N VAL A 814 15.86 -24.43 7.72
CA VAL A 814 14.91 -24.91 8.72
C VAL A 814 15.27 -26.33 9.09
N VAL A 815 15.26 -26.64 10.38
CA VAL A 815 15.43 -27.98 10.94
C VAL A 815 14.11 -28.36 11.58
N VAL A 816 13.45 -29.36 11.01
CA VAL A 816 12.22 -29.92 11.58
C VAL A 816 12.59 -30.97 12.62
N GLU A 817 12.01 -30.87 13.81
CA GLU A 817 12.02 -31.92 14.82
C GLU A 817 10.62 -32.47 15.06
N ILE A 818 10.45 -33.79 15.09
CA ILE A 818 9.21 -34.44 15.54
C ILE A 818 9.46 -35.04 16.90
N ARG A 819 8.60 -34.73 17.87
CA ARG A 819 8.72 -35.13 19.27
C ARG A 819 7.44 -35.77 19.79
N ASP A 820 7.54 -36.65 20.78
CA ASP A 820 6.37 -37.12 21.53
C ASP A 820 5.81 -35.96 22.37
N GLY A 821 4.60 -35.50 22.06
CA GLY A 821 3.96 -34.35 22.70
C GLY A 821 3.69 -34.55 24.19
N ARG A 822 3.71 -35.78 24.69
CA ARG A 822 3.48 -36.08 26.12
C ARG A 822 4.76 -36.00 26.94
N THR A 823 5.92 -36.26 26.34
CA THR A 823 7.20 -36.41 27.05
C THR A 823 8.30 -35.48 26.58
N GLY A 824 8.18 -34.88 25.39
CA GLY A 824 9.22 -34.09 24.73
C GLY A 824 10.30 -34.93 24.04
N GLU A 825 10.18 -36.27 24.06
CA GLU A 825 11.18 -37.18 23.46
C GLU A 825 11.37 -36.89 21.97
N LEU A 826 12.63 -36.68 21.55
CA LEU A 826 12.98 -36.47 20.15
C LEU A 826 12.90 -37.78 19.35
N LEU A 827 12.05 -37.79 18.33
CA LEU A 827 11.80 -38.96 17.46
C LEU A 827 12.47 -38.81 16.09
N LEU A 828 12.49 -37.59 15.55
CA LEU A 828 13.08 -37.27 14.25
C LEU A 828 13.71 -35.87 14.27
N GLN A 829 14.83 -35.69 13.58
CA GLN A 829 15.42 -34.39 13.29
C GLN A 829 15.93 -34.35 11.85
N GLN A 830 15.46 -33.40 11.04
CA GLN A 830 15.85 -33.30 9.64
C GLN A 830 15.83 -31.86 9.10
N PRO A 831 16.90 -31.42 8.40
CA PRO A 831 16.88 -30.14 7.71
C PRO A 831 15.98 -30.16 6.47
N THR A 832 15.32 -29.04 6.19
CA THR A 832 14.44 -28.81 5.04
C THR A 832 14.89 -27.57 4.25
N GLY A 833 13.97 -26.68 3.87
CA GLY A 833 14.21 -25.49 3.06
C GLY A 833 14.87 -24.34 3.81
N GLY A 834 14.80 -23.14 3.24
CA GLY A 834 15.19 -21.91 3.92
C GLY A 834 14.09 -21.39 4.87
N PRO A 835 14.42 -20.50 5.82
CA PRO A 835 13.46 -19.98 6.78
C PRO A 835 12.29 -19.22 6.14
N TRP A 836 12.55 -18.51 5.04
CA TRP A 836 11.53 -17.73 4.31
C TRP A 836 10.85 -18.50 3.18
N SER A 837 11.21 -19.77 3.01
CA SER A 837 10.55 -20.67 2.06
C SER A 837 9.62 -21.67 2.74
N HIS A 838 9.78 -21.91 4.05
CA HIS A 838 8.82 -22.69 4.84
C HIS A 838 7.46 -21.99 4.86
N ASP A 839 6.40 -22.73 4.52
CA ASP A 839 5.04 -22.23 4.54
C ASP A 839 4.21 -22.92 5.60
N ASN A 840 3.90 -24.22 5.48
CA ASN A 840 3.12 -24.93 6.49
C ASN A 840 3.42 -26.44 6.56
N PHE A 841 2.92 -27.05 7.63
CA PHE A 841 2.77 -28.50 7.75
C PHE A 841 1.36 -28.92 7.36
N PHE A 842 1.23 -30.12 6.81
CA PHE A 842 -0.07 -30.72 6.51
C PHE A 842 0.01 -32.25 6.52
N ILE A 843 -1.12 -32.89 6.77
CA ILE A 843 -1.26 -34.34 6.79
C ILE A 843 -2.69 -34.70 6.40
N ASP A 844 -2.86 -35.85 5.76
CA ASP A 844 -4.18 -36.37 5.39
C ASP A 844 -4.81 -37.12 6.56
N GLY A 845 -4.61 -38.44 6.60
CA GLY A 845 -5.23 -39.32 7.55
C GLY A 845 -4.21 -39.99 8.47
N PRO A 846 -4.72 -40.75 9.45
CA PRO A 846 -3.88 -41.58 10.30
C PRO A 846 -3.02 -42.54 9.46
N GLY A 847 -1.70 -42.50 9.67
CA GLY A 847 -0.74 -43.38 9.02
C GLY A 847 -0.11 -42.83 7.74
N ASP A 848 -0.56 -41.68 7.25
CA ASP A 848 0.09 -40.96 6.16
C ASP A 848 1.34 -40.20 6.66
N PRO A 849 2.31 -39.88 5.78
CA PRO A 849 3.43 -39.03 6.15
C PRO A 849 2.97 -37.64 6.59
N LEU A 850 3.63 -37.06 7.59
CA LEU A 850 3.54 -35.63 7.86
C LEU A 850 4.34 -34.89 6.78
N TYR A 851 3.75 -33.92 6.11
CA TYR A 851 4.44 -33.14 5.10
C TYR A 851 4.82 -31.75 5.60
N ALA A 852 6.05 -31.33 5.32
CA ALA A 852 6.48 -29.95 5.39
C ALA A 852 6.59 -29.37 3.97
N LEU A 853 5.93 -28.24 3.74
CA LEU A 853 6.03 -27.46 2.51
C LEU A 853 7.14 -26.40 2.64
N SER A 854 8.01 -26.36 1.64
CA SER A 854 8.94 -25.25 1.44
C SER A 854 8.94 -24.80 -0.02
N PHE A 855 8.24 -23.71 -0.34
CA PHE A 855 8.17 -23.09 -1.68
C PHE A 855 8.05 -24.10 -2.83
N GLY A 856 6.90 -24.76 -2.91
CA GLY A 856 6.65 -25.81 -3.91
C GLY A 856 7.43 -27.12 -3.74
N THR A 857 8.25 -27.26 -2.70
CA THR A 857 8.94 -28.52 -2.35
C THR A 857 8.26 -29.20 -1.17
N PHE A 858 7.94 -30.47 -1.30
CA PHE A 858 7.35 -31.29 -0.23
C PHE A 858 8.39 -32.22 0.38
N ARG A 859 8.45 -32.24 1.71
CA ARG A 859 9.19 -33.23 2.48
C ARG A 859 8.22 -34.01 3.34
N GLY A 860 8.03 -35.30 3.05
CA GLY A 860 7.18 -36.20 3.83
C GLY A 860 7.99 -36.99 4.86
N PHE A 861 7.52 -37.02 6.10
CA PHE A 861 8.08 -37.77 7.22
C PHE A 861 7.17 -38.96 7.52
N GLY A 862 7.53 -40.14 7.02
CA GLY A 862 6.72 -41.36 7.14
C GLY A 862 7.13 -42.21 8.34
N ALA A 863 6.23 -43.09 8.83
CA ALA A 863 6.58 -44.08 9.84
C ALA A 863 7.77 -44.96 9.40
N ASP A 864 8.58 -45.40 10.36
CA ASP A 864 9.73 -46.28 10.14
C ASP A 864 10.76 -45.78 9.09
N GLY A 865 10.82 -44.46 8.88
CA GLY A 865 11.73 -43.83 7.92
C GLY A 865 11.29 -43.94 6.46
N ALA A 866 10.00 -44.21 6.21
CA ALA A 866 9.38 -44.19 4.88
C ALA A 866 9.15 -42.75 4.37
N ASP A 867 10.19 -41.93 4.42
CA ASP A 867 10.14 -40.53 4.01
C ASP A 867 9.93 -40.39 2.50
N THR A 868 9.19 -39.34 2.11
CA THR A 868 9.01 -38.98 0.70
C THR A 868 9.54 -37.58 0.41
N SER A 869 9.79 -37.31 -0.86
CA SER A 869 10.14 -35.96 -1.29
C SER A 869 9.76 -35.75 -2.75
N SER A 870 9.18 -34.60 -3.02
CA SER A 870 8.72 -34.21 -4.35
C SER A 870 8.62 -32.69 -4.47
N SER A 871 8.28 -32.19 -5.64
CA SER A 871 8.08 -30.76 -5.88
C SER A 871 7.05 -30.49 -6.96
N VAL A 872 6.57 -29.25 -7.01
CA VAL A 872 5.71 -28.72 -8.07
C VAL A 872 6.41 -27.57 -8.78
N ILE A 873 5.96 -27.29 -10.00
CA ILE A 873 6.51 -26.18 -10.81
C ILE A 873 6.08 -24.82 -10.26
N GLN A 874 4.87 -24.72 -9.73
CA GLN A 874 4.35 -23.45 -9.26
C GLN A 874 4.99 -23.07 -7.91
N PRO A 875 5.25 -21.77 -7.69
CA PRO A 875 5.69 -21.23 -6.40
C PRO A 875 4.57 -21.30 -5.36
N LEU A 876 4.31 -22.51 -4.85
CA LEU A 876 3.25 -22.83 -3.90
C LEU A 876 3.60 -22.33 -2.49
N ARG A 877 2.66 -21.58 -1.91
CA ARG A 877 2.71 -20.85 -0.64
C ARG A 877 1.51 -21.25 0.21
N GLY A 878 1.70 -22.28 1.04
CA GLY A 878 0.62 -22.89 1.81
C GLY A 878 -0.16 -23.94 1.03
N VAL A 879 -0.53 -25.04 1.67
CA VAL A 879 -1.27 -26.13 1.01
C VAL A 879 -2.06 -26.98 2.01
N GLN A 880 -3.18 -27.54 1.56
CA GLN A 880 -3.98 -28.49 2.31
C GLN A 880 -4.66 -29.52 1.40
N PHE A 881 -5.20 -30.57 2.01
CA PHE A 881 -6.11 -31.47 1.31
C PHE A 881 -7.51 -30.86 1.28
N ILE A 882 -8.17 -30.95 0.12
CA ILE A 882 -9.51 -30.43 -0.10
C ILE A 882 -10.42 -31.51 -0.69
N THR A 883 -11.73 -31.33 -0.51
CA THR A 883 -12.74 -32.10 -1.24
C THR A 883 -13.11 -31.33 -2.51
N GLY A 884 -12.63 -31.78 -3.66
CA GLY A 884 -12.90 -31.17 -4.95
C GLY A 884 -14.19 -31.67 -5.62
N PRO A 885 -14.41 -31.29 -6.90
CA PRO A 885 -15.64 -31.58 -7.63
C PRO A 885 -16.00 -33.07 -7.64
N GLY A 886 -17.27 -33.37 -7.35
CA GLY A 886 -17.78 -34.74 -7.30
C GLY A 886 -17.22 -35.57 -6.13
N GLY A 887 -16.68 -34.93 -5.10
CA GLY A 887 -16.03 -35.58 -3.96
C GLY A 887 -14.60 -36.02 -4.24
N ARG A 888 -14.00 -35.56 -5.36
CA ARG A 888 -12.62 -35.91 -5.71
C ARG A 888 -11.66 -35.28 -4.71
N ARG A 889 -10.88 -36.12 -4.04
CA ARG A 889 -9.82 -35.66 -3.13
C ARG A 889 -8.67 -35.00 -3.90
N LEU A 890 -8.28 -33.80 -3.48
CA LEU A 890 -7.22 -33.00 -4.11
C LEU A 890 -6.27 -32.42 -3.06
N LEU A 891 -5.09 -32.01 -3.51
CA LEU A 891 -4.20 -31.11 -2.79
C LEU A 891 -4.35 -29.71 -3.40
N ALA A 892 -4.62 -28.66 -2.60
CA ALA A 892 -4.80 -27.31 -3.12
C ALA A 892 -4.21 -26.26 -2.18
N GLY A 893 -3.85 -25.11 -2.75
CA GLY A 893 -3.22 -24.04 -1.99
C GLY A 893 -2.97 -22.76 -2.76
N GLY A 894 -2.43 -21.77 -2.06
CA GLY A 894 -2.04 -20.48 -2.60
C GLY A 894 -0.75 -20.58 -3.41
N THR A 895 -0.67 -19.87 -4.52
CA THR A 895 0.56 -19.75 -5.32
C THR A 895 0.87 -18.29 -5.50
N GLU A 896 2.12 -17.91 -5.76
CA GLU A 896 2.39 -16.55 -6.25
C GLU A 896 1.58 -16.34 -7.55
N GLY A 897 0.63 -15.42 -7.52
CA GLY A 897 -0.30 -15.16 -8.62
C GLY A 897 -1.64 -15.90 -8.57
N GLY A 898 -2.05 -16.48 -7.43
CA GLY A 898 -3.41 -16.99 -7.22
C GLY A 898 -3.50 -18.28 -6.42
N VAL A 899 -4.17 -19.30 -6.97
CA VAL A 899 -4.41 -20.61 -6.34
C VAL A 899 -4.16 -21.76 -7.32
N GLY A 900 -3.79 -22.93 -6.82
CA GLY A 900 -3.56 -24.14 -7.60
C GLY A 900 -4.13 -25.39 -6.94
N ALA A 901 -4.35 -26.43 -7.75
CA ALA A 901 -4.71 -27.77 -7.28
C ALA A 901 -3.88 -28.86 -7.99
N TRP A 902 -3.59 -29.92 -7.26
CA TRP A 902 -2.83 -31.09 -7.67
C TRP A 902 -3.55 -32.37 -7.24
N ASP A 903 -3.28 -33.44 -7.96
CA ASP A 903 -3.64 -34.78 -7.51
C ASP A 903 -2.73 -35.20 -6.34
N PRO A 904 -3.23 -35.82 -5.26
CA PRO A 904 -2.42 -36.22 -4.10
C PRO A 904 -1.21 -37.09 -4.44
N SER A 905 -1.23 -37.81 -5.56
CA SER A 905 -0.09 -38.62 -6.01
C SER A 905 1.22 -37.84 -6.12
N VAL A 906 1.19 -36.52 -6.37
CA VAL A 906 2.38 -35.67 -6.45
C VAL A 906 3.29 -35.75 -5.22
N LEU A 907 2.75 -36.10 -4.05
CA LEU A 907 3.50 -36.23 -2.79
C LEU A 907 4.44 -37.44 -2.74
N THR A 908 4.30 -38.37 -3.69
CA THR A 908 5.02 -39.65 -3.72
C THR A 908 5.77 -39.93 -5.03
N THR A 909 5.58 -39.12 -6.08
CA THR A 909 6.15 -39.32 -7.44
C THR A 909 7.69 -39.13 -7.53
N GLY A 910 8.37 -38.89 -6.40
CA GLY A 910 9.81 -38.64 -6.35
C GLY A 910 10.20 -37.23 -6.81
N TRP A 911 11.50 -36.96 -6.89
CA TRP A 911 12.04 -35.62 -7.17
C TRP A 911 11.88 -35.22 -8.64
N ALA A 912 10.69 -34.70 -8.98
CA ALA A 912 10.34 -34.15 -10.28
C ALA A 912 9.42 -32.95 -10.07
N PHE A 913 9.61 -31.89 -10.86
CA PHE A 913 8.72 -30.73 -10.86
C PHE A 913 7.38 -31.08 -11.52
N GLN A 914 6.35 -31.36 -10.71
CA GLN A 914 5.03 -31.79 -11.18
C GLN A 914 4.16 -30.59 -11.58
N TYR A 915 3.27 -30.79 -12.56
CA TYR A 915 2.23 -29.82 -12.94
C TYR A 915 0.97 -30.03 -12.11
N GLY A 916 0.22 -28.94 -11.88
CA GLY A 916 -1.12 -28.99 -11.31
C GLY A 916 -2.17 -29.56 -12.26
N VAL A 917 -3.29 -29.99 -11.69
CA VAL A 917 -4.50 -30.39 -12.44
C VAL A 917 -5.41 -29.19 -12.73
N GLY A 918 -5.19 -28.06 -12.06
CA GLY A 918 -5.93 -26.82 -12.28
C GLY A 918 -5.34 -25.63 -11.51
N SER A 919 -5.68 -24.41 -11.92
CA SER A 919 -5.31 -23.18 -11.21
C SER A 919 -6.26 -22.03 -11.51
N GLY A 920 -6.36 -21.10 -10.56
CA GLY A 920 -7.06 -19.82 -10.67
C GLY A 920 -6.06 -18.67 -10.54
N SER A 921 -6.07 -17.72 -11.49
CA SER A 921 -5.14 -16.60 -11.49
C SER A 921 -5.73 -15.38 -10.78
N SER A 922 -4.97 -14.82 -9.85
CA SER A 922 -5.19 -13.53 -9.19
C SER A 922 -3.80 -12.98 -8.88
N LEU A 923 -3.30 -12.02 -9.67
CA LEU A 923 -1.87 -11.69 -9.70
C LEU A 923 -1.31 -11.24 -8.33
N GLY A 924 -2.04 -10.39 -7.59
CA GLY A 924 -1.69 -10.03 -6.20
C GLY A 924 -2.06 -11.09 -5.14
N GLY A 925 -2.49 -12.27 -5.57
CA GLY A 925 -2.90 -13.37 -4.71
C GLY A 925 -1.73 -14.25 -4.31
N ARG A 926 -1.68 -14.64 -3.04
CA ARG A 926 -0.67 -15.57 -2.51
C ARG A 926 -1.18 -16.42 -1.36
N ASN A 927 -2.04 -15.86 -0.50
CA ASN A 927 -2.71 -16.62 0.55
C ASN A 927 -4.05 -17.18 0.04
N TYR A 928 -4.68 -18.06 0.81
CA TYR A 928 -5.94 -18.68 0.40
C TYR A 928 -6.79 -19.16 1.58
N LEU A 929 -8.06 -19.44 1.28
CA LEU A 929 -9.00 -20.17 2.12
C LEU A 929 -9.71 -21.20 1.23
N ALA A 930 -9.81 -22.45 1.66
CA ALA A 930 -10.67 -23.45 1.02
C ALA A 930 -11.81 -23.84 1.95
N VAL A 931 -13.03 -23.83 1.44
CA VAL A 931 -14.26 -24.00 2.22
C VAL A 931 -15.46 -24.32 1.32
N ASP A 932 -16.39 -25.15 1.79
CA ASP A 932 -17.67 -25.43 1.13
C ASP A 932 -18.68 -24.32 1.43
N LEU A 933 -18.73 -23.29 0.57
CA LEU A 933 -19.53 -22.08 0.79
C LEU A 933 -21.00 -22.25 0.42
N ASP A 934 -21.34 -23.24 -0.42
CA ASP A 934 -22.71 -23.45 -0.89
C ASP A 934 -23.39 -24.71 -0.31
N GLY A 935 -22.62 -25.53 0.41
CA GLY A 935 -23.04 -26.74 1.12
C GLY A 935 -23.18 -27.96 0.21
N ASP A 936 -22.50 -27.98 -0.94
CA ASP A 936 -22.60 -29.07 -1.92
C ASP A 936 -21.62 -30.23 -1.64
N GLY A 937 -20.75 -30.08 -0.64
CA GLY A 937 -19.75 -31.05 -0.22
C GLY A 937 -18.43 -30.96 -0.99
N ALA A 938 -18.31 -30.05 -1.97
CA ALA A 938 -17.04 -29.66 -2.58
C ALA A 938 -16.63 -28.27 -2.08
N GLU A 939 -15.34 -28.09 -1.87
CA GLU A 939 -14.79 -26.82 -1.40
C GLU A 939 -14.52 -25.88 -2.57
N GLU A 940 -14.93 -24.62 -2.40
CA GLU A 940 -14.46 -23.49 -3.18
C GLU A 940 -13.07 -23.03 -2.71
N MET A 941 -12.34 -22.36 -3.59
CA MET A 941 -11.05 -21.75 -3.27
C MET A 941 -11.19 -20.23 -3.32
N ILE A 942 -10.82 -19.55 -2.24
CA ILE A 942 -10.71 -18.09 -2.19
C ILE A 942 -9.22 -17.75 -2.24
N SER A 943 -8.81 -16.98 -3.25
CA SER A 943 -7.48 -16.37 -3.31
C SER A 943 -7.49 -15.06 -2.52
N LEU A 944 -6.51 -14.89 -1.65
CA LEU A 944 -6.31 -13.73 -0.77
C LEU A 944 -4.97 -13.05 -1.06
N GLY A 945 -4.86 -11.78 -0.67
CA GLY A 945 -3.60 -11.03 -0.72
C GLY A 945 -2.53 -11.60 0.23
N PHE A 946 -1.35 -10.98 0.23
CA PHE A 946 -0.28 -11.30 1.17
C PHE A 946 -0.08 -10.15 2.16
N ASP A 947 0.17 -10.46 3.42
CA ASP A 947 0.56 -9.45 4.40
C ASP A 947 2.08 -9.17 4.30
N HIS A 948 2.47 -8.41 3.29
CA HIS A 948 3.87 -8.05 3.05
C HIS A 948 4.50 -7.35 4.25
N HIS A 949 3.74 -6.45 4.87
CA HIS A 949 4.22 -5.62 5.97
C HIS A 949 4.33 -6.42 7.28
N GLY A 950 3.30 -7.19 7.64
CA GLY A 950 3.35 -8.02 8.84
C GLY A 950 4.36 -9.16 8.73
N TYR A 951 4.63 -9.68 7.52
CA TYR A 951 5.70 -10.65 7.29
C TYR A 951 7.09 -10.03 7.44
N ASP A 952 7.31 -8.80 6.96
CA ASP A 952 8.58 -8.08 7.18
C ASP A 952 8.80 -7.77 8.68
N ARG A 953 7.73 -7.40 9.41
CA ARG A 953 7.78 -7.19 10.87
C ARG A 953 8.13 -8.45 11.62
N MET A 954 7.51 -9.58 11.28
CA MET A 954 7.87 -10.90 11.83
C MET A 954 9.35 -11.24 11.54
N ALA A 955 9.84 -10.99 10.32
CA ALA A 955 11.24 -11.23 9.98
C ALA A 955 12.19 -10.34 10.82
N GLN A 956 11.79 -9.10 11.09
CA GLN A 956 12.53 -8.16 11.93
C GLN A 956 12.60 -8.60 13.39
N GLU A 957 11.57 -9.24 13.93
CA GLU A 957 11.63 -9.83 15.28
C GLU A 957 12.76 -10.86 15.42
N LEU A 958 13.14 -11.52 14.33
CA LEU A 958 14.30 -12.42 14.27
C LEU A 958 15.59 -11.74 13.81
N GLY A 959 15.59 -10.44 13.56
CA GLY A 959 16.77 -9.68 13.14
C GLY A 959 17.09 -9.80 11.65
N SER A 960 16.08 -10.04 10.81
CA SER A 960 16.16 -10.05 9.35
C SER A 960 15.10 -9.13 8.72
N ARG A 961 15.00 -9.07 7.40
CA ARG A 961 14.02 -8.27 6.65
C ARG A 961 13.56 -9.05 5.43
N VAL A 962 12.25 -9.07 5.18
CA VAL A 962 11.63 -9.73 4.02
C VAL A 962 10.45 -8.89 3.55
N LEU A 963 10.70 -8.04 2.56
CA LEU A 963 9.68 -7.23 1.89
C LEU A 963 9.64 -7.60 0.42
N SER A 964 8.45 -7.80 -0.14
CA SER A 964 8.24 -8.25 -1.52
C SER A 964 7.03 -7.55 -2.10
N LEU A 965 7.12 -6.26 -2.40
CA LEU A 965 6.01 -5.49 -2.96
C LEU A 965 5.78 -5.82 -4.43
N ASP A 966 4.56 -5.57 -4.91
CA ASP A 966 4.21 -5.67 -6.32
C ASP A 966 3.12 -4.64 -6.71
N ASP A 967 3.08 -4.33 -8.00
CA ASP A 967 2.15 -3.38 -8.63
C ASP A 967 0.87 -4.05 -9.16
N ASP A 968 0.58 -5.32 -8.82
CA ASP A 968 -0.57 -6.03 -9.36
C ASP A 968 -1.90 -5.57 -8.77
N THR A 969 -2.99 -5.90 -9.45
CA THR A 969 -4.33 -5.71 -8.88
C THR A 969 -4.53 -6.72 -7.75
N HIS A 970 -4.71 -6.23 -6.53
CA HIS A 970 -5.00 -7.06 -5.35
C HIS A 970 -6.50 -7.21 -5.17
N GLN A 971 -6.95 -8.45 -4.97
CA GLN A 971 -8.36 -8.75 -4.81
C GLN A 971 -8.55 -10.09 -4.09
N MET A 972 -9.55 -10.16 -3.23
CA MET A 972 -10.08 -11.43 -2.77
C MET A 972 -10.96 -12.01 -3.87
N THR A 973 -10.59 -13.17 -4.44
CA THR A 973 -11.33 -13.80 -5.54
C THR A 973 -11.77 -15.21 -5.18
N THR A 974 -13.07 -15.47 -5.28
CA THR A 974 -13.67 -16.78 -5.08
C THR A 974 -13.70 -17.54 -6.40
N PHE A 975 -13.21 -18.78 -6.38
CA PHE A 975 -13.23 -19.71 -7.49
C PHE A 975 -14.11 -20.91 -7.16
N LYS A 976 -15.08 -21.19 -8.05
CA LYS A 976 -15.79 -22.47 -8.06
C LYS A 976 -15.01 -23.48 -8.89
N LEU A 977 -14.86 -24.68 -8.35
CA LEU A 977 -14.13 -25.79 -8.97
C LEU A 977 -15.14 -26.69 -9.70
N SER A 978 -14.78 -27.19 -10.89
CA SER A 978 -15.62 -28.12 -11.66
C SER A 978 -14.84 -29.07 -12.55
#